data_AF-A0A2S4KVM5-F1
#
_entry.id   AF-A0A2S4KVM5-F1
#
_cell.length_a   1.000
_cell.length_b   1.000
_cell.length_c   1.000
_cell.angle_alpha   90.00
_cell.angle_beta   90.00
_cell.angle_gamma   90.00
#
_symmetry.space_group_name_H-M   'P 1'
#
loop_
_entity.id
_entity.type
_entity.pdbx_description
1 polymer ?
#
loop_
_entity_poly.entity_id
_entity_poly.type
_entity_poly.pdbx_seq_one_letter_code
_entity_poly.pdbx_strand_id
1 'polypeptide(L)'
;MSSSEINQVLANSLSPDANLRNAAEQQLNQAAESNFVGRPDLLAAQQALANPDTSLQPLYLATLVQELANEQAESSIRAAAGIALKNAFTARDFARHQELQAKWLQQTDDETKNRVKQLTLQTLSSPSAQAGNAAAQVISSIAAIELPRNQWSDLMPFLVKNVSEGADHQKQASLTAIGYICESQESELRMALVAHSNAILTAVIQGARKEETNVEVRHAAITALSDSLEFVSNNFKHEGERNYIMQVVCEATQADDSRIQQGAFGCLNRIMGLYYDNMRYYMEKALFGLTILGMKSDDEDVAKLAVEFWSSVCEEELSIEDDNAQVESADQMRPFYNFARVAANEVVPVLLNLLTKQDEDAADDEYNLSRAAYQSLQLYSQAVGASIIAPVLQFVEANLRSEDWHNRDAAVSAFGAIMEGPDEKVLDPIVKQALPILITMMDDQSLQVKDSTAYALGRVTEACSEAIDPTQHLPTLIESLFKGLISNAKMVPSCCWALMNLAERFAGDIGSASNPITPHFNQAVSSLLDVTARQDADTSVRTAAYEVLNVFVQNAATESLQAVASLSEVVLKRLEETVPLQSQVVSVEDKITLEEMQNSLCTVLQAITLRLDKEIAPQGDRIMQILLQILSTVGSKSSVPDAVFATISALSTSIEEDFIKYMDAFAPFLYNALGNQDEPSLCSMAIGLVSDITRSMGERSQPYCDNFMNYLLNNLRSTTLANQFKPAILQCFGDIAGAITGHFETYLSVVAQVLEQASTVTATPEGPYEMFDYVISLREGIMDAWGGIIGAMKASGKTQVLQQYVQAIFQLLSQIAGDMNRSESLMRACMGVIGDLADAYPNGELVDAFRQEWVTVMIKETKTNRDFQPRTIETARWAREQVKRQLGGAQTVMAQT
;
A
#
# COMPACT_ATOMS: atom_id res chain seq x y z
N MET A 1 -5.67 43.51 5.12
CA MET A 1 -4.52 43.82 4.24
C MET A 1 -5.02 44.58 3.02
N SER A 2 -4.29 45.57 2.52
CA SER A 2 -4.57 46.17 1.21
C SER A 2 -4.22 45.18 0.07
N SER A 3 -4.78 45.37 -1.13
CA SER A 3 -4.48 44.52 -2.31
C SER A 3 -2.98 44.42 -2.60
N SER A 4 -2.20 45.50 -2.40
CA SER A 4 -0.74 45.47 -2.58
C SER A 4 -0.01 44.68 -1.49
N GLU A 5 -0.51 44.68 -0.25
CA GLU A 5 0.09 43.94 0.87
C GLU A 5 -0.11 42.43 0.72
N ILE A 6 -1.32 41.98 0.34
CA ILE A 6 -1.57 40.55 0.13
C ILE A 6 -0.79 40.03 -1.08
N ASN A 7 -0.64 40.82 -2.15
CA ASN A 7 0.17 40.44 -3.30
C ASN A 7 1.64 40.23 -2.93
N GLN A 8 2.18 41.05 -2.04
CA GLN A 8 3.54 40.85 -1.53
C GLN A 8 3.66 39.58 -0.69
N VAL A 9 2.68 39.28 0.17
CA VAL A 9 2.70 38.05 0.99
C VAL A 9 2.56 36.80 0.13
N LEU A 10 1.67 36.82 -0.86
CA LEU A 10 1.52 35.71 -1.81
C LEU A 10 2.77 35.54 -2.69
N ALA A 11 3.38 36.63 -3.16
CA ALA A 11 4.65 36.56 -3.88
C ALA A 11 5.78 35.98 -2.99
N ASN A 12 5.83 36.39 -1.72
CA ASN A 12 6.79 35.85 -0.75
C ASN A 12 6.57 34.36 -0.46
N SER A 13 5.33 33.87 -0.52
CA SER A 13 5.02 32.44 -0.39
C SER A 13 5.57 31.58 -1.54
N LEU A 14 5.89 32.21 -2.68
CA LEU A 14 6.55 31.56 -3.83
C LEU A 14 8.07 31.80 -3.85
N SER A 15 8.64 32.45 -2.84
CA SER A 15 10.06 32.77 -2.79
C SER A 15 10.93 31.51 -2.69
N PRO A 16 12.07 31.43 -3.40
CA PRO A 16 13.05 30.38 -3.19
C PRO A 16 13.79 30.51 -1.84
N ASP A 17 13.74 31.69 -1.19
CA ASP A 17 14.25 31.88 0.16
C ASP A 17 13.26 31.32 1.19
N ALA A 18 13.67 30.21 1.84
CA ALA A 18 12.87 29.52 2.85
C ALA A 18 12.47 30.42 4.02
N ASN A 19 13.29 31.40 4.43
CA ASN A 19 12.94 32.28 5.55
C ASN A 19 11.78 33.20 5.18
N LEU A 20 11.85 33.79 3.98
CA LEU A 20 10.81 34.68 3.46
C LEU A 20 9.51 33.91 3.20
N ARG A 21 9.63 32.70 2.66
CA ARG A 21 8.49 31.80 2.43
C ARG A 21 7.81 31.38 3.72
N ASN A 22 8.56 30.87 4.70
CA ASN A 22 8.03 30.45 6.00
C ASN A 22 7.35 31.61 6.74
N ALA A 23 7.92 32.83 6.66
CA ALA A 23 7.31 34.02 7.24
C ALA A 23 5.97 34.36 6.57
N ALA A 24 5.86 34.24 5.25
CA ALA A 24 4.62 34.45 4.51
C ALA A 24 3.56 33.39 4.84
N GLU A 25 3.95 32.11 4.93
CA GLU A 25 3.05 31.01 5.34
C GLU A 25 2.50 31.23 6.75
N GLN A 26 3.35 31.65 7.70
CA GLN A 26 2.91 32.00 9.06
C GLN A 26 1.93 33.16 9.06
N GLN A 27 2.14 34.20 8.24
CA GLN A 27 1.22 35.32 8.11
C GLN A 27 -0.15 34.89 7.54
N LEU A 28 -0.16 34.02 6.54
CA LEU A 28 -1.40 33.46 5.97
C LEU A 28 -2.15 32.60 6.99
N ASN A 29 -1.44 31.75 7.75
CA ASN A 29 -2.04 30.92 8.80
C ASN A 29 -2.63 31.77 9.94
N GLN A 30 -1.90 32.79 10.39
CA GLN A 30 -2.40 33.73 11.40
C GLN A 30 -3.62 34.51 10.89
N ALA A 31 -3.65 34.90 9.62
CA ALA A 31 -4.80 35.57 9.02
C ALA A 31 -6.02 34.63 8.95
N ALA A 32 -5.81 33.36 8.61
CA ALA A 32 -6.86 32.33 8.60
C ALA A 32 -7.42 32.06 10.00
N GLU A 33 -6.58 32.00 11.03
CA GLU A 33 -7.01 31.77 12.42
C GLU A 33 -7.72 32.96 13.04
N SER A 34 -7.18 34.17 12.83
CA SER A 34 -7.69 35.39 13.46
C SER A 34 -8.96 35.94 12.83
N ASN A 35 -9.17 35.72 11.52
CA ASN A 35 -10.27 36.32 10.77
C ASN A 35 -10.80 35.37 9.68
N PHE A 36 -11.06 34.10 10.04
CA PHE A 36 -11.60 33.09 9.12
C PHE A 36 -12.90 33.59 8.46
N VAL A 37 -13.84 34.06 9.27
CA VAL A 37 -15.09 34.71 8.87
C VAL A 37 -15.45 35.73 9.94
N GLY A 38 -15.80 36.96 9.56
CA GLY A 38 -16.14 38.02 10.48
C GLY A 38 -17.38 37.72 11.34
N ARG A 39 -17.21 37.11 12.51
CA ARG A 39 -18.04 37.49 13.65
C ARG A 39 -17.31 38.58 14.41
N PRO A 40 -17.90 39.78 14.58
CA PRO A 40 -17.41 40.66 15.61
C PRO A 40 -17.70 39.96 16.94
N ASP A 41 -16.66 39.61 17.69
CA ASP A 41 -16.84 39.48 19.12
C ASP A 41 -17.54 40.75 19.63
N LEU A 42 -18.40 40.62 20.65
CA LEU A 42 -19.10 41.76 21.25
C LEU A 42 -18.16 42.91 21.64
N LEU A 43 -16.87 42.60 21.88
CA LEU A 43 -15.80 43.57 22.08
C LEU A 43 -15.37 44.31 20.79
N ALA A 44 -15.27 43.62 19.66
CA ALA A 44 -14.89 44.22 18.37
C ALA A 44 -16.00 45.13 17.82
N ALA A 45 -17.28 44.76 18.01
CA ALA A 45 -18.42 45.61 17.67
C ALA A 45 -18.47 46.90 18.52
N GLN A 46 -18.10 46.82 19.81
CA GLN A 46 -18.03 47.99 20.70
C GLN A 46 -16.86 48.92 20.36
N GLN A 47 -15.73 48.38 19.88
CA GLN A 47 -14.59 49.18 19.44
C GLN A 47 -14.83 49.88 18.09
N ALA A 48 -15.55 49.25 17.16
CA ALA A 48 -15.93 49.86 15.88
C ALA A 48 -16.92 51.04 16.04
N LEU A 49 -17.77 51.02 17.07
CA LEU A 49 -18.65 52.15 17.43
C LEU A 49 -17.90 53.35 18.05
N ALA A 50 -16.67 53.15 18.52
CA ALA A 50 -15.87 54.19 19.18
C ALA A 50 -14.92 54.93 18.23
N ASN A 51 -14.69 54.44 17.00
CA ASN A 51 -13.81 55.06 16.01
C ASN A 51 -14.38 54.95 14.58
N PRO A 52 -14.85 56.04 13.96
CA PRO A 52 -15.44 56.01 12.61
C PRO A 52 -14.47 55.66 11.47
N ASP A 53 -13.14 55.69 11.72
CA ASP A 53 -12.09 55.41 10.74
C ASP A 53 -11.62 53.93 10.73
N THR A 54 -12.16 53.07 11.59
CA THR A 54 -11.91 51.62 11.50
C THR A 54 -12.80 51.00 10.43
N SER A 55 -12.41 51.11 9.16
CA SER A 55 -12.93 50.25 8.10
C SER A 55 -12.62 48.79 8.46
N LEU A 56 -13.65 47.95 8.59
CA LEU A 56 -13.51 46.49 8.68
C LEU A 56 -12.52 46.02 7.61
N GLN A 57 -11.41 45.41 8.04
CA GLN A 57 -10.38 44.88 7.15
C GLN A 57 -10.95 43.78 6.24
N PRO A 58 -10.37 43.57 5.05
CA PRO A 58 -10.75 42.48 4.14
C PRO A 58 -10.66 41.10 4.81
N LEU A 59 -11.75 40.33 4.75
CA LEU A 59 -11.89 38.98 5.32
C LEU A 59 -10.93 38.02 4.61
N TYR A 60 -10.31 37.05 5.29
CA TYR A 60 -9.28 36.17 4.70
C TYR A 60 -9.72 35.53 3.38
N LEU A 61 -10.88 34.85 3.38
CA LEU A 61 -11.45 34.24 2.17
C LEU A 61 -11.81 35.28 1.10
N ALA A 62 -12.39 36.42 1.51
CA ALA A 62 -12.78 37.50 0.60
C ALA A 62 -11.57 38.18 -0.05
N THR A 63 -10.44 38.26 0.66
CA THR A 63 -9.18 38.85 0.18
C THR A 63 -8.57 37.94 -0.87
N LEU A 64 -8.45 36.65 -0.57
CA LEU A 64 -7.87 35.67 -1.49
C LEU A 64 -8.70 35.55 -2.77
N VAL A 65 -10.03 35.48 -2.67
CA VAL A 65 -10.88 35.37 -3.87
C VAL A 65 -10.91 36.66 -4.69
N GLN A 66 -10.76 37.83 -4.07
CA GLN A 66 -10.64 39.11 -4.78
C GLN A 66 -9.34 39.18 -5.57
N GLU A 67 -8.22 38.77 -4.98
CA GLU A 67 -6.95 38.72 -5.71
C GLU A 67 -6.97 37.65 -6.81
N LEU A 68 -7.55 36.48 -6.58
CA LEU A 68 -7.74 35.47 -7.62
C LEU A 68 -8.50 36.05 -8.85
N ALA A 69 -9.55 36.83 -8.61
CA ALA A 69 -10.36 37.47 -9.64
C ALA A 69 -9.75 38.76 -10.23
N ASN A 70 -8.62 39.24 -9.70
CA ASN A 70 -8.03 40.51 -10.09
C ASN A 70 -7.19 40.38 -11.39
N GLU A 71 -7.77 40.76 -12.52
CA GLU A 71 -7.08 40.73 -13.83
C GLU A 71 -5.86 41.67 -13.95
N GLN A 72 -5.68 42.59 -12.99
CA GLN A 72 -4.50 43.47 -12.96
C GLN A 72 -3.32 42.86 -12.18
N ALA A 73 -3.56 41.80 -11.40
CA ALA A 73 -2.52 41.08 -10.68
C ALA A 73 -1.80 40.06 -11.58
N GLU A 74 -0.55 39.74 -11.23
CA GLU A 74 0.22 38.73 -11.96
C GLU A 74 -0.42 37.34 -11.85
N SER A 75 -0.33 36.55 -12.93
CA SER A 75 -0.98 35.23 -13.01
C SER A 75 -0.51 34.27 -11.89
N SER A 76 0.77 34.33 -11.52
CA SER A 76 1.36 33.54 -10.43
C SER A 76 0.77 33.91 -9.07
N ILE A 77 0.55 35.20 -8.81
CA ILE A 77 -0.03 35.71 -7.56
C ILE A 77 -1.50 35.29 -7.46
N ARG A 78 -2.25 35.40 -8.56
CA ARG A 78 -3.64 34.94 -8.64
C ARG A 78 -3.76 33.45 -8.39
N ALA A 79 -2.86 32.65 -8.98
CA ALA A 79 -2.81 31.21 -8.74
C ALA A 79 -2.48 30.90 -7.27
N ALA A 80 -1.49 31.58 -6.67
CA ALA A 80 -1.18 31.42 -5.25
C ALA A 80 -2.37 31.78 -4.35
N ALA A 81 -3.12 32.83 -4.67
CA ALA A 81 -4.35 33.19 -3.95
C ALA A 81 -5.40 32.07 -4.02
N GLY A 82 -5.59 31.48 -5.21
CA GLY A 82 -6.52 30.35 -5.41
C GLY A 82 -6.08 29.09 -4.67
N ILE A 83 -4.80 28.75 -4.66
CA ILE A 83 -4.28 27.60 -3.91
C ILE A 83 -4.40 27.81 -2.40
N ALA A 84 -4.08 29.00 -1.89
CA ALA A 84 -4.30 29.34 -0.48
C ALA A 84 -5.78 29.24 -0.10
N LEU A 85 -6.67 29.70 -0.99
CA LEU A 85 -8.11 29.61 -0.80
C LEU A 85 -8.60 28.15 -0.80
N LYS A 86 -8.12 27.32 -1.72
CA LYS A 86 -8.40 25.87 -1.75
C LYS A 86 -8.02 25.20 -0.42
N ASN A 87 -6.81 25.48 0.06
CA ASN A 87 -6.29 24.92 1.32
C ASN A 87 -7.06 25.40 2.57
N ALA A 88 -7.89 26.44 2.45
CA ALA A 88 -8.82 26.84 3.51
C ALA A 88 -10.02 25.88 3.66
N PHE A 89 -10.25 25.01 2.67
CA PHE A 89 -11.37 24.05 2.63
C PHE A 89 -10.91 22.58 2.64
N THR A 90 -9.68 22.29 2.20
CA THR A 90 -9.18 20.92 2.03
C THR A 90 -7.85 20.70 2.74
N ALA A 91 -7.67 19.50 3.32
CA ALA A 91 -6.39 19.03 3.86
C ALA A 91 -6.23 17.54 3.56
N ARG A 92 -4.98 17.04 3.53
CA ARG A 92 -4.71 15.60 3.39
C ARG A 92 -5.06 14.82 4.66
N ASP A 93 -4.86 15.43 5.83
CA ASP A 93 -5.23 14.84 7.11
C ASP A 93 -6.75 14.84 7.29
N PHE A 94 -7.34 13.68 7.60
CA PHE A 94 -8.78 13.49 7.67
C PHE A 94 -9.45 14.35 8.75
N ALA A 95 -8.86 14.42 9.94
CA ALA A 95 -9.42 15.19 11.05
C ALA A 95 -9.39 16.69 10.75
N ARG A 96 -8.26 17.19 10.23
CA ARG A 96 -8.14 18.58 9.79
C ARG A 96 -9.07 18.89 8.62
N HIS A 97 -9.24 17.97 7.69
CA HIS A 97 -10.15 18.14 6.56
C HIS A 97 -11.58 18.36 7.04
N GLN A 98 -12.09 17.51 7.95
CA GLN A 98 -13.42 17.68 8.55
C GLN A 98 -13.55 19.01 9.30
N GLU A 99 -12.51 19.43 10.04
CA GLU A 99 -12.51 20.72 10.74
C GLU A 99 -12.67 21.89 9.76
N LEU A 100 -11.93 21.90 8.65
CA LEU A 100 -11.99 22.94 7.63
C LEU A 100 -13.36 22.99 6.94
N GLN A 101 -13.92 21.84 6.58
CA GLN A 101 -15.28 21.76 6.01
C GLN A 101 -16.33 22.28 7.00
N ALA A 102 -16.21 21.93 8.29
CA ALA A 102 -17.10 22.44 9.34
C ALA A 102 -16.98 23.96 9.52
N LYS A 103 -15.76 24.53 9.40
CA LYS A 103 -15.57 25.99 9.44
C LYS A 103 -16.28 26.69 8.28
N TRP A 104 -16.19 26.16 7.04
CA TRP A 104 -16.96 26.71 5.92
C TRP A 104 -18.47 26.68 6.20
N LEU A 105 -18.99 25.54 6.63
CA LEU A 105 -20.43 25.35 6.83
C LEU A 105 -20.99 26.21 7.97
N GLN A 106 -20.35 26.17 9.14
CA GLN A 106 -20.89 26.68 10.39
C GLN A 106 -20.37 28.07 10.76
N GLN A 107 -19.15 28.41 10.33
CA GLN A 107 -18.50 29.66 10.72
C GLN A 107 -18.56 30.71 9.62
N THR A 108 -18.95 30.38 8.38
CA THR A 108 -19.06 31.34 7.25
C THR A 108 -20.49 31.83 7.03
N ASP A 109 -20.68 33.15 6.93
CA ASP A 109 -21.95 33.78 6.61
C ASP A 109 -22.30 33.68 5.10
N ASP A 110 -23.59 33.72 4.77
CA ASP A 110 -24.07 33.50 3.41
C ASP A 110 -23.62 34.60 2.42
N GLU A 111 -23.38 35.83 2.87
CA GLU A 111 -22.90 36.91 2.01
C GLU A 111 -21.47 36.62 1.55
N THR A 112 -20.60 36.25 2.49
CA THR A 112 -19.22 35.83 2.20
C THR A 112 -19.20 34.59 1.32
N LYS A 113 -20.01 33.56 1.63
CA LYS A 113 -20.10 32.35 0.79
C LYS A 113 -20.47 32.69 -0.65
N ASN A 114 -21.53 33.48 -0.84
CA ASN A 114 -21.98 33.88 -2.17
C ASN A 114 -20.94 34.73 -2.91
N ARG A 115 -20.25 35.63 -2.20
CA ARG A 115 -19.19 36.45 -2.79
C ARG A 115 -18.01 35.61 -3.28
N VAL A 116 -17.56 34.65 -2.48
CA VAL A 116 -16.50 33.70 -2.87
C VAL A 116 -16.93 32.90 -4.08
N LYS A 117 -18.11 32.26 -4.02
CA LYS A 117 -18.66 31.47 -5.14
C LYS A 117 -18.73 32.27 -6.44
N GLN A 118 -19.29 33.49 -6.41
CA GLN A 118 -19.45 34.32 -7.60
C GLN A 118 -18.11 34.76 -8.21
N LEU A 119 -17.15 35.22 -7.39
CA LEU A 119 -15.86 35.68 -7.90
C LEU A 119 -15.02 34.52 -8.46
N THR A 120 -15.07 33.35 -7.83
CA THR A 120 -14.40 32.16 -8.36
C THR A 120 -15.02 31.73 -9.70
N LEU A 121 -16.36 31.72 -9.82
CA LEU A 121 -17.03 31.44 -11.10
C LEU A 121 -16.71 32.47 -12.19
N GLN A 122 -16.61 33.75 -11.83
CA GLN A 122 -16.19 34.82 -12.76
C GLN A 122 -14.77 34.59 -13.27
N THR A 123 -13.87 34.10 -12.41
CA THR A 123 -12.46 33.87 -12.74
C THR A 123 -12.26 32.77 -13.78
N LEU A 124 -13.22 31.85 -13.94
CA LEU A 124 -13.20 30.89 -15.04
C LEU A 124 -13.18 31.55 -16.43
N SER A 125 -13.68 32.79 -16.55
CA SER A 125 -13.67 33.53 -17.82
C SER A 125 -12.35 34.29 -18.06
N SER A 126 -11.38 34.17 -17.14
CA SER A 126 -10.10 34.84 -17.27
C SER A 126 -9.31 34.32 -18.47
N PRO A 127 -8.60 35.19 -19.22
CA PRO A 127 -7.66 34.74 -20.23
C PRO A 127 -6.40 34.07 -19.63
N SER A 128 -6.16 34.19 -18.32
CA SER A 128 -5.04 33.53 -17.66
C SER A 128 -5.39 32.08 -17.34
N ALA A 129 -4.76 31.12 -18.03
CA ALA A 129 -4.93 29.70 -17.79
C ALA A 129 -4.58 29.29 -16.34
N GLN A 130 -3.56 29.91 -15.74
CA GLN A 130 -3.17 29.66 -14.35
C GLN A 130 -4.27 30.09 -13.36
N ALA A 131 -4.86 31.27 -13.55
CA ALA A 131 -5.95 31.74 -12.70
C ALA A 131 -7.22 30.91 -12.91
N GLY A 132 -7.53 30.53 -14.16
CA GLY A 132 -8.65 29.65 -14.49
C GLY A 132 -8.53 28.26 -13.84
N ASN A 133 -7.33 27.65 -13.87
CA ASN A 133 -7.08 26.37 -13.20
C ASN A 133 -7.18 26.49 -11.67
N ALA A 134 -6.60 27.54 -11.07
CA ALA A 134 -6.71 27.77 -9.64
C ALA A 134 -8.18 27.96 -9.20
N ALA A 135 -8.98 28.68 -10.00
CA ALA A 135 -10.42 28.82 -9.78
C ALA A 135 -11.15 27.48 -9.90
N ALA A 136 -10.80 26.64 -10.88
CA ALA A 136 -11.36 25.29 -11.02
C ALA A 136 -11.11 24.41 -9.78
N GLN A 137 -9.91 24.48 -9.19
CA GLN A 137 -9.60 23.75 -7.95
C GLN A 137 -10.42 24.26 -6.76
N VAL A 138 -10.55 25.59 -6.61
CA VAL A 138 -11.39 26.18 -5.54
C VAL A 138 -12.86 25.78 -5.70
N ILE A 139 -13.37 25.77 -6.94
CA ILE A 139 -14.74 25.33 -7.23
C ILE A 139 -14.92 23.88 -6.79
N SER A 140 -14.02 22.96 -7.17
CA SER A 140 -14.11 21.55 -6.77
C SER A 140 -14.13 21.40 -5.24
N SER A 141 -13.23 22.10 -4.52
CA SER A 141 -13.18 22.05 -3.06
C SER A 141 -14.46 22.53 -2.36
N ILE A 142 -15.09 23.60 -2.87
CA ILE A 142 -16.36 24.08 -2.31
C ILE A 142 -17.52 23.17 -2.75
N ALA A 143 -17.49 22.64 -3.98
CA ALA A 143 -18.49 21.73 -4.50
C ALA A 143 -18.58 20.42 -3.70
N ALA A 144 -17.44 19.87 -3.27
CA ALA A 144 -17.37 18.72 -2.37
C ALA A 144 -18.15 18.95 -1.07
N ILE A 145 -18.15 20.17 -0.56
CA ILE A 145 -18.88 20.53 0.66
C ILE A 145 -20.36 20.80 0.39
N GLU A 146 -20.67 21.60 -0.64
CA GLU A 146 -22.00 22.17 -0.84
C GLU A 146 -22.94 21.35 -1.74
N LEU A 147 -22.42 20.60 -2.73
CA LEU A 147 -23.27 19.79 -3.62
C LEU A 147 -24.00 18.65 -2.88
N PRO A 148 -23.35 17.87 -1.98
CA PRO A 148 -24.05 16.87 -1.17
C PRO A 148 -25.20 17.43 -0.34
N ARG A 149 -25.08 18.71 0.03
CA ARG A 149 -26.04 19.44 0.88
C ARG A 149 -27.03 20.28 0.06
N ASN A 150 -26.95 20.22 -1.27
CA ASN A 150 -27.75 21.01 -2.20
C ASN A 150 -27.70 22.54 -1.93
N GLN A 151 -26.52 23.05 -1.53
CA GLN A 151 -26.30 24.47 -1.20
C GLN A 151 -25.74 25.29 -2.38
N TRP A 152 -25.35 24.63 -3.48
CA TRP A 152 -24.85 25.27 -4.70
C TRP A 152 -25.51 24.72 -5.98
N SER A 153 -26.85 24.75 -6.01
CA SER A 153 -27.64 24.13 -7.09
C SER A 153 -27.42 24.71 -8.50
N ASP A 154 -26.92 25.94 -8.62
CA ASP A 154 -26.66 26.65 -9.88
C ASP A 154 -25.28 26.37 -10.49
N LEU A 155 -24.38 25.67 -9.76
CA LEU A 155 -23.02 25.38 -10.22
C LEU A 155 -22.99 24.57 -11.52
N MET A 156 -23.62 23.39 -11.52
CA MET A 156 -23.57 22.48 -12.68
C MET A 156 -24.23 23.10 -13.92
N PRO A 157 -25.43 23.71 -13.84
CA PRO A 157 -26.01 24.45 -14.96
C PRO A 157 -25.09 25.55 -15.51
N PHE A 158 -24.38 26.27 -14.63
CA PHE A 158 -23.44 27.32 -15.04
C PHE A 158 -22.23 26.76 -15.81
N LEU A 159 -21.60 25.70 -15.31
CA LEU A 159 -20.46 25.07 -15.97
C LEU A 159 -20.85 24.51 -17.35
N VAL A 160 -21.99 23.81 -17.45
CA VAL A 160 -22.49 23.25 -18.72
C VAL A 160 -22.78 24.36 -19.74
N LYS A 161 -23.36 25.47 -19.30
CA LYS A 161 -23.58 26.64 -20.15
C LYS A 161 -22.26 27.24 -20.65
N ASN A 162 -21.26 27.38 -19.78
CA ASN A 162 -19.95 27.91 -20.16
C ASN A 162 -19.26 27.06 -21.22
N VAL A 163 -19.36 25.73 -21.13
CA VAL A 163 -18.78 24.84 -22.15
C VAL A 163 -19.50 25.00 -23.51
N SER A 164 -20.81 25.25 -23.48
CA SER A 164 -21.62 25.37 -24.68
C SER A 164 -21.48 26.73 -25.39
N GLU A 165 -21.42 27.82 -24.62
CA GLU A 165 -21.53 29.20 -25.13
C GLU A 165 -20.30 30.08 -24.85
N GLY A 166 -19.40 29.64 -23.98
CA GLY A 166 -18.25 30.43 -23.52
C GLY A 166 -17.14 30.58 -24.56
N ALA A 167 -16.24 31.52 -24.32
CA ALA A 167 -15.00 31.64 -25.07
C ALA A 167 -14.05 30.46 -24.76
N ASP A 168 -13.08 30.19 -25.63
CA ASP A 168 -12.20 29.01 -25.53
C ASP A 168 -11.57 28.80 -24.14
N HIS A 169 -10.98 29.85 -23.55
CA HIS A 169 -10.38 29.79 -22.20
C HIS A 169 -11.43 29.48 -21.12
N GLN A 170 -12.65 30.00 -21.27
CA GLN A 170 -13.75 29.76 -20.35
C GLN A 170 -14.29 28.34 -20.48
N LYS A 171 -14.38 27.80 -21.70
CA LYS A 171 -14.70 26.39 -21.94
C LYS A 171 -13.66 25.49 -21.29
N GLN A 172 -12.37 25.75 -21.54
CA GLN A 172 -11.25 24.99 -20.98
C GLN A 172 -11.30 24.97 -19.45
N ALA A 173 -11.36 26.14 -18.79
CA ALA A 173 -11.39 26.21 -17.34
C ALA A 173 -12.66 25.57 -16.74
N SER A 174 -13.81 25.68 -17.41
CA SER A 174 -15.06 25.04 -16.96
C SER A 174 -15.00 23.52 -17.10
N LEU A 175 -14.40 22.99 -18.18
CA LEU A 175 -14.17 21.55 -18.36
C LEU A 175 -13.19 21.02 -17.30
N THR A 176 -12.12 21.73 -17.01
CA THR A 176 -11.19 21.38 -15.92
C THR A 176 -11.90 21.39 -14.56
N ALA A 177 -12.77 22.37 -14.29
CA ALA A 177 -13.54 22.40 -13.05
C ALA A 177 -14.50 21.21 -12.94
N ILE A 178 -15.15 20.82 -14.06
CA ILE A 178 -15.95 19.59 -14.12
C ILE A 178 -15.05 18.40 -13.79
N GLY A 179 -13.90 18.23 -14.47
CA GLY A 179 -12.94 17.15 -14.21
C GLY A 179 -12.57 17.03 -12.73
N TYR A 180 -12.16 18.12 -12.08
CA TYR A 180 -11.81 18.11 -10.65
C TYR A 180 -12.97 17.83 -9.70
N ILE A 181 -14.20 18.22 -10.04
CA ILE A 181 -15.39 17.83 -9.24
C ILE A 181 -15.61 16.32 -9.36
N CYS A 182 -15.40 15.80 -10.57
CA CYS A 182 -15.69 14.45 -10.98
C CYS A 182 -14.64 13.43 -10.52
N GLU A 183 -13.37 13.84 -10.41
CA GLU A 183 -12.26 13.05 -9.89
C GLU A 183 -12.40 12.71 -8.40
N SER A 184 -13.17 13.50 -7.65
CA SER A 184 -13.27 13.36 -6.20
C SER A 184 -13.74 11.95 -5.75
N GLN A 185 -13.07 11.42 -4.74
CA GLN A 185 -13.36 10.11 -4.14
C GLN A 185 -14.43 10.17 -3.04
N GLU A 186 -14.97 11.36 -2.72
CA GLU A 186 -15.98 11.52 -1.68
C GLU A 186 -17.33 10.91 -2.08
N SER A 187 -17.79 9.88 -1.35
CA SER A 187 -19.06 9.17 -1.62
C SER A 187 -20.27 10.11 -1.67
N GLU A 188 -20.38 11.04 -0.72
CA GLU A 188 -21.51 11.99 -0.67
C GLU A 188 -21.58 12.89 -1.92
N LEU A 189 -20.42 13.35 -2.42
CA LEU A 189 -20.35 14.14 -3.64
C LEU A 189 -20.71 13.29 -4.85
N ARG A 190 -20.20 12.06 -4.94
CA ARG A 190 -20.52 11.13 -6.04
C ARG A 190 -22.02 10.89 -6.16
N MET A 191 -22.70 10.65 -5.04
CA MET A 191 -24.17 10.51 -5.03
C MET A 191 -24.88 11.77 -5.54
N ALA A 192 -24.42 12.96 -5.15
CA ALA A 192 -25.00 14.21 -5.62
C ALA A 192 -24.81 14.42 -7.14
N LEU A 193 -23.68 13.99 -7.70
CA LEU A 193 -23.37 14.14 -9.12
C LEU A 193 -24.20 13.23 -10.04
N VAL A 194 -24.73 12.10 -9.54
CA VAL A 194 -25.57 11.19 -10.35
C VAL A 194 -26.76 11.93 -10.99
N ALA A 195 -27.37 12.87 -10.27
CA ALA A 195 -28.49 13.68 -10.77
C ALA A 195 -28.10 14.63 -11.92
N HIS A 196 -26.80 14.95 -12.05
CA HIS A 196 -26.25 15.86 -13.06
C HIS A 196 -25.48 15.13 -14.17
N SER A 197 -25.35 13.80 -14.11
CA SER A 197 -24.61 12.95 -15.06
C SER A 197 -24.87 13.28 -16.53
N ASN A 198 -26.14 13.38 -16.95
CA ASN A 198 -26.49 13.70 -18.35
C ASN A 198 -25.98 15.08 -18.80
N ALA A 199 -26.05 16.07 -17.92
CA ALA A 199 -25.64 17.43 -18.24
C ALA A 199 -24.11 17.54 -18.30
N ILE A 200 -23.42 16.89 -17.35
CA ILE A 200 -21.95 16.75 -17.36
C ILE A 200 -21.51 16.07 -18.65
N LEU A 201 -22.09 14.91 -18.96
CA LEU A 201 -21.77 14.11 -20.13
C LEU A 201 -21.98 14.90 -21.42
N THR A 202 -23.08 15.64 -21.52
CA THR A 202 -23.35 16.51 -22.68
C THR A 202 -22.25 17.54 -22.88
N ALA A 203 -21.81 18.21 -21.79
CA ALA A 203 -20.77 19.23 -21.85
C ALA A 203 -19.40 18.65 -22.25
N VAL A 204 -18.95 17.60 -21.57
CA VAL A 204 -17.62 16.99 -21.85
C VAL A 204 -17.60 16.36 -23.24
N ILE A 205 -18.67 15.68 -23.67
CA ILE A 205 -18.73 15.13 -25.02
C ILE A 205 -18.74 16.24 -26.06
N GLN A 206 -19.51 17.31 -25.87
CA GLN A 206 -19.55 18.45 -26.80
C GLN A 206 -18.17 19.07 -26.98
N GLY A 207 -17.42 19.24 -25.89
CA GLY A 207 -16.05 19.77 -25.94
C GLY A 207 -15.06 18.81 -26.61
N ALA A 208 -15.26 17.50 -26.53
CA ALA A 208 -14.30 16.50 -27.03
C ALA A 208 -14.45 16.15 -28.53
N ARG A 209 -15.59 16.48 -29.16
CA ARG A 209 -15.87 16.09 -30.56
C ARG A 209 -14.88 16.69 -31.54
N LYS A 210 -14.73 16.05 -32.70
CA LYS A 210 -13.88 16.54 -33.80
C LYS A 210 -14.33 17.89 -34.36
N GLU A 211 -15.61 18.28 -34.20
CA GLU A 211 -16.12 19.56 -34.67
C GLU A 211 -15.65 20.75 -33.80
N GLU A 212 -15.19 20.53 -32.57
CA GLU A 212 -14.57 21.58 -31.76
C GLU A 212 -13.18 21.91 -32.34
N THR A 213 -13.02 23.16 -32.78
CA THR A 213 -11.82 23.59 -33.49
C THR A 213 -10.65 23.89 -32.55
N ASN A 214 -10.93 24.19 -31.28
CA ASN A 214 -9.88 24.52 -30.32
C ASN A 214 -9.31 23.24 -29.67
N VAL A 215 -8.02 23.00 -29.93
CA VAL A 215 -7.29 21.83 -29.43
C VAL A 215 -7.23 21.80 -27.89
N GLU A 216 -7.03 22.95 -27.23
CA GLU A 216 -6.96 23.03 -25.77
C GLU A 216 -8.31 22.71 -25.11
N VAL A 217 -9.42 23.10 -25.75
CA VAL A 217 -10.77 22.76 -25.30
C VAL A 217 -11.02 21.26 -25.45
N ARG A 218 -10.66 20.68 -26.61
CA ARG A 218 -10.79 19.23 -26.83
C ARG A 218 -9.95 18.41 -25.84
N HIS A 219 -8.72 18.85 -25.59
CA HIS A 219 -7.84 18.22 -24.61
C HIS A 219 -8.45 18.27 -23.19
N ALA A 220 -8.87 19.46 -22.72
CA ALA A 220 -9.52 19.57 -21.42
C ALA A 220 -10.81 18.75 -21.33
N ALA A 221 -11.56 18.62 -22.43
CA ALA A 221 -12.79 17.86 -22.48
C ALA A 221 -12.55 16.34 -22.40
N ILE A 222 -11.54 15.81 -23.09
CA ILE A 222 -11.23 14.37 -23.04
C ILE A 222 -10.68 13.97 -21.66
N THR A 223 -9.87 14.84 -21.02
CA THR A 223 -9.42 14.64 -19.64
C THR A 223 -10.62 14.63 -18.69
N ALA A 224 -11.48 15.65 -18.77
CA ALA A 224 -12.69 15.72 -17.94
C ALA A 224 -13.66 14.56 -18.18
N LEU A 225 -13.75 14.05 -19.43
CA LEU A 225 -14.52 12.85 -19.73
C LEU A 225 -13.92 11.62 -19.02
N SER A 226 -12.60 11.45 -19.04
CA SER A 226 -11.93 10.37 -18.31
C SER A 226 -12.19 10.44 -16.81
N ASP A 227 -12.04 11.62 -16.21
CA ASP A 227 -12.37 11.87 -14.79
C ASP A 227 -13.83 11.61 -14.48
N SER A 228 -14.69 11.69 -15.51
CA SER A 228 -16.13 11.53 -15.35
C SER A 228 -16.65 10.09 -15.34
N LEU A 229 -15.79 9.13 -15.67
CA LEU A 229 -16.25 7.80 -16.02
C LEU A 229 -16.93 7.07 -14.86
N GLU A 230 -16.53 7.27 -13.60
CA GLU A 230 -17.08 6.50 -12.47
C GLU A 230 -18.58 6.75 -12.18
N PHE A 231 -19.10 7.94 -12.49
CA PHE A 231 -20.49 8.30 -12.18
C PHE A 231 -21.43 8.29 -13.39
N VAL A 232 -20.91 8.14 -14.61
CA VAL A 232 -21.71 7.94 -15.82
C VAL A 232 -22.03 6.44 -16.05
N SER A 233 -21.93 5.61 -15.01
CA SER A 233 -22.20 4.17 -15.08
C SER A 233 -23.63 3.86 -15.52
N ASN A 234 -24.61 4.69 -15.12
CA ASN A 234 -25.97 4.56 -15.62
C ASN A 234 -26.07 4.86 -17.12
N ASN A 235 -25.31 5.84 -17.63
CA ASN A 235 -25.26 6.15 -19.05
C ASN A 235 -24.67 4.99 -19.86
N PHE A 236 -23.64 4.33 -19.33
CA PHE A 236 -23.06 3.13 -19.95
C PHE A 236 -24.02 1.93 -20.01
N LYS A 237 -25.04 1.87 -19.14
CA LYS A 237 -26.11 0.85 -19.25
C LYS A 237 -27.03 1.10 -20.44
N HIS A 238 -27.14 2.34 -20.91
CA HIS A 238 -27.97 2.72 -22.06
C HIS A 238 -27.17 2.68 -23.37
N GLU A 239 -27.52 1.75 -24.25
CA GLU A 239 -26.76 1.49 -25.49
C GLU A 239 -26.55 2.74 -26.36
N GLY A 240 -27.55 3.60 -26.49
CA GLY A 240 -27.44 4.83 -27.31
C GLY A 240 -26.40 5.82 -26.77
N GLU A 241 -26.40 6.04 -25.45
CA GLU A 241 -25.46 6.94 -24.78
C GLU A 241 -24.05 6.35 -24.76
N ARG A 242 -23.93 5.06 -24.45
CA ARG A 242 -22.68 4.31 -24.53
C ARG A 242 -22.06 4.36 -25.92
N ASN A 243 -22.84 4.10 -26.97
CA ASN A 243 -22.38 4.20 -28.36
C ASN A 243 -21.83 5.59 -28.67
N TYR A 244 -22.48 6.62 -28.13
CA TYR A 244 -22.09 8.00 -28.36
C TYR A 244 -20.76 8.37 -27.69
N ILE A 245 -20.59 7.96 -26.42
CA ILE A 245 -19.32 8.11 -25.70
C ILE A 245 -18.20 7.40 -26.45
N MET A 246 -18.41 6.12 -26.77
CA MET A 246 -17.40 5.30 -27.44
C MET A 246 -17.02 5.87 -28.81
N GLN A 247 -17.99 6.38 -29.58
CA GLN A 247 -17.69 7.03 -30.86
C GLN A 247 -16.77 8.23 -30.67
N VAL A 248 -17.07 9.12 -29.73
CA VAL A 248 -16.30 10.36 -29.51
C VAL A 248 -14.89 10.06 -29.02
N VAL A 249 -14.74 9.11 -28.08
CA VAL A 249 -13.43 8.68 -27.60
C VAL A 249 -12.62 8.02 -28.72
N CYS A 250 -13.22 7.11 -29.51
CA CYS A 250 -12.54 6.48 -30.64
C CYS A 250 -12.11 7.50 -31.70
N GLU A 251 -12.96 8.48 -32.04
CA GLU A 251 -12.60 9.57 -32.96
C GLU A 251 -11.45 10.43 -32.40
N ALA A 252 -11.41 10.64 -31.08
CA ALA A 252 -10.34 11.40 -30.42
C ALA A 252 -8.99 10.68 -30.44
N THR A 253 -8.95 9.35 -30.42
CA THR A 253 -7.69 8.59 -30.58
C THR A 253 -7.03 8.78 -31.95
N GLN A 254 -7.78 9.29 -32.94
CA GLN A 254 -7.31 9.58 -34.29
C GLN A 254 -7.11 11.09 -34.54
N ALA A 255 -7.08 11.92 -33.48
CA ALA A 255 -6.83 13.36 -33.63
C ALA A 255 -5.39 13.63 -34.10
N ASP A 256 -5.17 14.76 -34.78
CA ASP A 256 -3.82 15.16 -35.23
C ASP A 256 -2.91 15.60 -34.07
N ASP A 257 -3.47 16.06 -32.95
CA ASP A 257 -2.72 16.48 -31.76
C ASP A 257 -2.49 15.30 -30.81
N SER A 258 -1.22 15.03 -30.50
CA SER A 258 -0.81 13.92 -29.63
C SER A 258 -1.44 13.97 -28.24
N ARG A 259 -1.59 15.15 -27.63
CA ARG A 259 -2.18 15.26 -26.27
C ARG A 259 -3.63 14.80 -26.24
N ILE A 260 -4.38 15.05 -27.32
CA ILE A 260 -5.75 14.54 -27.47
C ILE A 260 -5.74 13.02 -27.62
N GLN A 261 -4.80 12.45 -28.39
CA GLN A 261 -4.65 11.00 -28.50
C GLN A 261 -4.33 10.37 -27.15
N GLN A 262 -3.38 10.94 -26.40
CA GLN A 262 -3.02 10.50 -25.05
C GLN A 262 -4.23 10.53 -24.12
N GLY A 263 -4.94 11.66 -24.04
CA GLY A 263 -6.15 11.77 -23.24
C GLY A 263 -7.24 10.76 -23.63
N ALA A 264 -7.38 10.47 -24.93
CA ALA A 264 -8.34 9.50 -25.44
C ALA A 264 -7.97 8.05 -25.13
N PHE A 265 -6.70 7.65 -25.28
CA PHE A 265 -6.24 6.32 -24.88
C PHE A 265 -6.32 6.13 -23.37
N GLY A 266 -5.91 7.11 -22.57
CA GLY A 266 -6.10 7.07 -21.12
C GLY A 266 -7.58 6.92 -20.73
N CYS A 267 -8.49 7.60 -21.43
CA CYS A 267 -9.93 7.43 -21.28
C CYS A 267 -10.39 6.01 -21.65
N LEU A 268 -9.87 5.42 -22.74
CA LEU A 268 -10.16 4.03 -23.11
C LEU A 268 -9.69 3.02 -22.05
N ASN A 269 -8.52 3.22 -21.46
CA ASN A 269 -7.99 2.33 -20.41
C ASN A 269 -8.95 2.32 -19.20
N ARG A 270 -9.38 3.52 -18.77
CA ARG A 270 -10.35 3.64 -17.67
C ARG A 270 -11.73 3.10 -18.04
N ILE A 271 -12.18 3.26 -19.29
CA ILE A 271 -13.42 2.62 -19.76
C ILE A 271 -13.30 1.09 -19.70
N MET A 272 -12.16 0.52 -20.09
CA MET A 272 -11.97 -0.93 -20.06
C MET A 272 -12.05 -1.46 -18.63
N GLY A 273 -11.32 -0.85 -17.68
CA GLY A 273 -11.36 -1.26 -16.27
C GLY A 273 -12.74 -1.11 -15.63
N LEU A 274 -13.49 -0.04 -15.94
CA LEU A 274 -14.81 0.18 -15.32
C LEU A 274 -15.96 -0.56 -16.01
N TYR A 275 -15.85 -0.83 -17.30
CA TYR A 275 -16.99 -1.23 -18.15
C TYR A 275 -16.71 -2.42 -19.06
N TYR A 276 -15.74 -3.27 -18.72
CA TYR A 276 -15.36 -4.49 -19.46
C TYR A 276 -16.57 -5.26 -20.02
N ASP A 277 -17.59 -5.50 -19.20
CA ASP A 277 -18.83 -6.23 -19.56
C ASP A 277 -19.52 -5.70 -20.81
N ASN A 278 -19.37 -4.41 -21.12
CA ASN A 278 -20.02 -3.74 -22.24
C ASN A 278 -19.11 -3.61 -23.47
N MET A 279 -17.85 -4.04 -23.39
CA MET A 279 -16.83 -3.70 -24.39
C MET A 279 -16.80 -4.61 -25.61
N ARG A 280 -17.43 -5.79 -25.56
CA ARG A 280 -17.37 -6.78 -26.66
C ARG A 280 -17.68 -6.22 -28.04
N TYR A 281 -18.77 -5.46 -28.17
CA TYR A 281 -19.15 -4.87 -29.45
C TYR A 281 -18.09 -3.88 -29.96
N TYR A 282 -17.57 -3.01 -29.10
CA TYR A 282 -16.59 -1.99 -29.49
C TYR A 282 -15.21 -2.60 -29.77
N MET A 283 -14.84 -3.65 -29.03
CA MET A 283 -13.63 -4.42 -29.26
C MET A 283 -13.57 -4.97 -30.69
N GLU A 284 -14.62 -5.67 -31.12
CA GLU A 284 -14.73 -6.23 -32.47
C GLU A 284 -14.81 -5.17 -33.57
N LYS A 285 -15.39 -3.99 -33.27
CA LYS A 285 -15.66 -2.96 -34.28
C LYS A 285 -14.54 -1.95 -34.48
N ALA A 286 -13.83 -1.57 -33.42
CA ALA A 286 -12.90 -0.45 -33.47
C ALA A 286 -11.70 -0.61 -32.52
N LEU A 287 -11.93 -0.93 -31.24
CA LEU A 287 -10.86 -0.81 -30.22
C LEU A 287 -9.66 -1.68 -30.54
N PHE A 288 -9.88 -2.92 -31.01
CA PHE A 288 -8.81 -3.83 -31.39
C PHE A 288 -7.84 -3.22 -32.43
N GLY A 289 -8.40 -2.61 -33.48
CA GLY A 289 -7.58 -1.99 -34.53
C GLY A 289 -6.92 -0.68 -34.08
N LEU A 290 -7.65 0.14 -33.31
CA LEU A 290 -7.16 1.42 -32.81
C LEU A 290 -6.00 1.25 -31.83
N THR A 291 -6.08 0.30 -30.91
CA THR A 291 -5.05 0.08 -29.90
C THR A 291 -3.80 -0.55 -30.51
N ILE A 292 -3.93 -1.48 -31.47
CA ILE A 292 -2.78 -1.99 -32.23
C ILE A 292 -2.08 -0.86 -33.02
N LEU A 293 -2.84 0.06 -33.61
CA LEU A 293 -2.27 1.23 -34.27
C LEU A 293 -1.56 2.14 -33.27
N GLY A 294 -2.18 2.41 -32.12
CA GLY A 294 -1.59 3.20 -31.03
C GLY A 294 -0.27 2.62 -30.52
N MET A 295 -0.19 1.30 -30.33
CA MET A 295 1.05 0.62 -29.91
C MET A 295 2.21 0.78 -30.91
N LYS A 296 1.89 1.10 -32.18
CA LYS A 296 2.87 1.32 -33.26
C LYS A 296 3.07 2.82 -33.55
N SER A 297 2.57 3.69 -32.68
CA SER A 297 2.74 5.14 -32.79
C SER A 297 4.23 5.51 -32.70
N ASP A 298 4.61 6.55 -33.44
CA ASP A 298 5.93 7.19 -33.31
C ASP A 298 6.00 8.07 -32.04
N ASP A 299 4.85 8.45 -31.48
CA ASP A 299 4.74 9.13 -30.19
C ASP A 299 4.75 8.11 -29.06
N GLU A 300 5.79 8.16 -28.22
CA GLU A 300 6.04 7.18 -27.17
C GLU A 300 4.94 7.15 -26.11
N ASP A 301 4.37 8.30 -25.73
CA ASP A 301 3.32 8.37 -24.71
C ASP A 301 2.01 7.75 -25.22
N VAL A 302 1.69 7.96 -26.49
CA VAL A 302 0.55 7.29 -27.15
C VAL A 302 0.78 5.78 -27.21
N ALA A 303 1.98 5.34 -27.57
CA ALA A 303 2.33 3.91 -27.60
C ALA A 303 2.25 3.28 -26.21
N LYS A 304 2.75 3.95 -25.17
CA LYS A 304 2.65 3.51 -23.77
C LYS A 304 1.20 3.33 -23.36
N LEU A 305 0.34 4.32 -23.61
CA LEU A 305 -1.07 4.24 -23.24
C LEU A 305 -1.84 3.15 -24.00
N ALA A 306 -1.47 2.87 -25.25
CA ALA A 306 -2.05 1.78 -26.02
C ALA A 306 -1.56 0.38 -25.60
N VAL A 307 -0.31 0.27 -25.12
CA VAL A 307 0.19 -0.93 -24.43
C VAL A 307 -0.56 -1.12 -23.11
N GLU A 308 -0.71 -0.05 -22.34
CA GLU A 308 -1.43 -0.02 -21.06
C GLU A 308 -2.89 -0.48 -21.21
N PHE A 309 -3.56 -0.13 -22.32
CA PHE A 309 -4.89 -0.65 -22.61
C PHE A 309 -4.95 -2.18 -22.53
N TRP A 310 -3.96 -2.85 -23.11
CA TRP A 310 -3.88 -4.31 -23.12
C TRP A 310 -3.43 -4.89 -21.78
N SER A 311 -2.60 -4.16 -21.03
CA SER A 311 -2.32 -4.49 -19.63
C SER A 311 -3.62 -4.49 -18.81
N SER A 312 -4.44 -3.43 -18.92
CA SER A 312 -5.74 -3.36 -18.24
C SER A 312 -6.72 -4.46 -18.68
N VAL A 313 -6.72 -4.84 -19.97
CA VAL A 313 -7.51 -5.99 -20.43
C VAL A 313 -7.07 -7.28 -19.72
N CYS A 314 -5.76 -7.52 -19.61
CA CYS A 314 -5.24 -8.72 -18.95
C CYS A 314 -5.56 -8.72 -17.45
N GLU A 315 -5.39 -7.58 -16.76
CA GLU A 315 -5.70 -7.44 -15.34
C GLU A 315 -7.18 -7.71 -15.03
N GLU A 316 -8.10 -7.13 -15.81
CA GLU A 316 -9.53 -7.40 -15.67
C GLU A 316 -9.86 -8.87 -15.96
N GLU A 317 -9.25 -9.44 -16.99
CA GLU A 317 -9.47 -10.84 -17.36
C GLU A 317 -8.96 -11.80 -16.29
N LEU A 318 -7.79 -11.53 -15.69
CA LEU A 318 -7.24 -12.30 -14.57
C LEU A 318 -8.14 -12.18 -13.32
N SER A 319 -8.59 -10.97 -12.97
CA SER A 319 -9.52 -10.77 -11.86
C SER A 319 -10.84 -11.52 -12.07
N ILE A 320 -11.37 -11.52 -13.30
CA ILE A 320 -12.60 -12.25 -13.63
C ILE A 320 -12.38 -13.77 -13.55
N GLU A 321 -11.23 -14.28 -14.00
CA GLU A 321 -10.89 -15.70 -13.90
C GLU A 321 -10.79 -16.15 -12.43
N ASP A 322 -10.14 -15.37 -11.58
CA ASP A 322 -10.02 -15.63 -10.14
C ASP A 322 -11.38 -15.60 -9.43
N ASP A 323 -12.20 -14.56 -9.66
CA ASP A 323 -13.55 -14.46 -9.10
C ASP A 323 -14.42 -15.64 -9.54
N ASN A 324 -14.37 -16.01 -10.82
CA ASN A 324 -15.14 -17.12 -11.37
C ASN A 324 -14.67 -18.48 -10.85
N ALA A 325 -13.40 -18.62 -10.44
CA ALA A 325 -12.88 -19.83 -9.83
C ALA A 325 -13.36 -20.02 -8.37
N GLN A 326 -13.68 -18.93 -7.66
CA GLN A 326 -14.16 -18.97 -6.27
C GLN A 326 -15.66 -19.22 -6.13
N VAL A 327 -16.42 -19.08 -7.22
CA VAL A 327 -17.87 -19.17 -7.24
C VAL A 327 -18.35 -20.61 -7.48
N GLU A 328 -19.30 -21.09 -6.65
CA GLU A 328 -19.87 -22.45 -6.81
C GLU A 328 -20.98 -22.55 -7.87
N SER A 329 -21.64 -21.45 -8.23
CA SER A 329 -22.79 -21.42 -9.13
C SER A 329 -22.53 -20.59 -10.39
N ALA A 330 -22.84 -21.14 -11.56
CA ALA A 330 -22.68 -20.45 -12.84
C ALA A 330 -23.46 -19.11 -12.93
N ASP A 331 -24.53 -18.94 -12.16
CA ASP A 331 -25.33 -17.70 -12.15
C ASP A 331 -24.61 -16.52 -11.48
N GLN A 332 -23.52 -16.76 -10.75
CA GLN A 332 -22.72 -15.74 -10.07
C GLN A 332 -21.41 -15.43 -10.84
N MET A 333 -21.17 -16.08 -11.98
CA MET A 333 -19.98 -15.83 -12.79
C MET A 333 -20.05 -14.47 -13.48
N ARG A 334 -18.95 -13.71 -13.43
CA ARG A 334 -18.73 -12.49 -14.19
C ARG A 334 -18.57 -12.79 -15.69
N PRO A 335 -19.09 -11.97 -16.60
CA PRO A 335 -18.88 -12.13 -18.04
C PRO A 335 -17.39 -12.15 -18.40
N PHE A 336 -16.97 -13.10 -19.22
CA PHE A 336 -15.58 -13.26 -19.65
C PHE A 336 -15.50 -13.43 -21.17
N TYR A 337 -14.80 -12.52 -21.86
CA TYR A 337 -14.80 -12.44 -23.32
C TYR A 337 -13.54 -12.94 -24.00
N ASN A 338 -12.47 -13.24 -23.25
CA ASN A 338 -11.19 -13.73 -23.80
C ASN A 338 -10.56 -12.75 -24.81
N PHE A 339 -10.66 -11.44 -24.60
CA PHE A 339 -10.07 -10.43 -25.47
C PHE A 339 -8.57 -10.62 -25.60
N ALA A 340 -7.83 -10.83 -24.50
CA ALA A 340 -6.38 -11.04 -24.57
C ALA A 340 -6.05 -12.28 -25.41
N ARG A 341 -6.73 -13.41 -25.14
CA ARG A 341 -6.51 -14.66 -25.89
C ARG A 341 -6.79 -14.52 -27.39
N VAL A 342 -7.86 -13.81 -27.77
CA VAL A 342 -8.19 -13.57 -29.19
C VAL A 342 -7.18 -12.64 -29.85
N ALA A 343 -6.70 -11.64 -29.13
CA ALA A 343 -5.77 -10.62 -29.62
C ALA A 343 -4.30 -11.05 -29.64
N ALA A 344 -3.94 -12.13 -28.93
CA ALA A 344 -2.55 -12.54 -28.71
C ALA A 344 -1.73 -12.65 -30.00
N ASN A 345 -2.31 -13.15 -31.10
CA ASN A 345 -1.60 -13.30 -32.38
C ASN A 345 -1.17 -11.97 -33.03
N GLU A 346 -1.83 -10.86 -32.71
CA GLU A 346 -1.50 -9.54 -33.25
C GLU A 346 -0.75 -8.67 -32.21
N VAL A 347 -1.12 -8.78 -30.94
CA VAL A 347 -0.57 -7.93 -29.87
C VAL A 347 0.79 -8.43 -29.39
N VAL A 348 0.97 -9.74 -29.17
CA VAL A 348 2.23 -10.30 -28.65
C VAL A 348 3.41 -10.01 -29.59
N PRO A 349 3.30 -10.17 -30.93
CA PRO A 349 4.39 -9.78 -31.82
C PRO A 349 4.77 -8.29 -31.75
N VAL A 350 3.80 -7.40 -31.49
CA VAL A 350 4.06 -5.97 -31.31
C VAL A 350 4.80 -5.73 -30.00
N LEU A 351 4.35 -6.33 -28.89
CA LEU A 351 5.05 -6.25 -27.60
C LEU A 351 6.49 -6.73 -27.71
N LEU A 352 6.73 -7.87 -28.36
CA LEU A 352 8.07 -8.42 -28.57
C LEU A 352 8.97 -7.48 -29.40
N ASN A 353 8.43 -6.79 -30.40
CA ASN A 353 9.17 -5.78 -31.14
C ASN A 353 9.40 -4.49 -30.33
N LEU A 354 8.48 -4.12 -29.44
CA LEU A 354 8.66 -2.98 -28.53
C LEU A 354 9.73 -3.27 -27.45
N LEU A 355 9.94 -4.54 -27.09
CA LEU A 355 11.06 -4.92 -26.21
C LEU A 355 12.40 -4.51 -26.80
N THR A 356 12.58 -4.45 -28.13
CA THR A 356 13.85 -4.05 -28.77
C THR A 356 14.09 -2.53 -28.79
N LYS A 357 13.30 -1.76 -28.02
CA LYS A 357 13.37 -0.30 -27.92
C LYS A 357 14.00 0.15 -26.59
N GLN A 358 14.92 -0.65 -26.06
CA GLN A 358 15.66 -0.30 -24.85
C GLN A 358 16.47 0.97 -25.08
N ASP A 359 16.54 1.83 -24.07
CA ASP A 359 17.42 2.99 -24.01
C ASP A 359 18.55 2.69 -23.00
N GLU A 360 19.80 2.76 -23.44
CA GLU A 360 20.97 2.46 -22.61
C GLU A 360 21.32 3.58 -21.62
N ASP A 361 20.83 4.79 -21.89
CA ASP A 361 21.06 6.00 -21.09
C ASP A 361 19.90 6.30 -20.14
N ALA A 362 18.78 5.58 -20.26
CA ALA A 362 17.62 5.72 -19.37
C ALA A 362 17.99 5.42 -17.91
N ALA A 363 17.36 6.16 -17.00
CA ALA A 363 17.52 5.92 -15.57
C ALA A 363 16.86 4.60 -15.15
N ASP A 364 17.37 3.98 -14.08
CA ASP A 364 16.87 2.68 -13.62
C ASP A 364 15.39 2.74 -13.17
N ASP A 365 14.84 3.90 -12.84
CA ASP A 365 13.44 4.13 -12.43
C ASP A 365 12.54 4.69 -13.55
N GLU A 366 13.08 4.91 -14.76
CA GLU A 366 12.33 5.50 -15.86
C GLU A 366 11.33 4.49 -16.48
N TYR A 367 10.05 4.85 -16.55
CA TYR A 367 9.02 4.03 -17.18
C TYR A 367 8.95 4.30 -18.70
N ASN A 368 9.80 3.61 -19.46
CA ASN A 368 9.88 3.72 -20.92
C ASN A 368 9.03 2.66 -21.64
N LEU A 369 8.89 2.79 -22.96
CA LEU A 369 8.06 1.91 -23.78
C LEU A 369 8.49 0.43 -23.73
N SER A 370 9.79 0.14 -23.66
CA SER A 370 10.29 -1.25 -23.58
C SER A 370 9.89 -1.92 -22.26
N ARG A 371 9.90 -1.18 -21.15
CA ARG A 371 9.46 -1.65 -19.83
C ARG A 371 7.95 -1.85 -19.77
N ALA A 372 7.18 -0.91 -20.33
CA ALA A 372 5.73 -1.08 -20.46
C ALA A 372 5.38 -2.34 -21.29
N ALA A 373 6.10 -2.58 -22.39
CA ALA A 373 5.92 -3.77 -23.21
C ALA A 373 6.29 -5.07 -22.45
N TYR A 374 7.34 -5.03 -21.63
CA TYR A 374 7.74 -6.14 -20.77
C TYR A 374 6.66 -6.51 -19.74
N GLN A 375 6.15 -5.51 -19.01
CA GLN A 375 5.06 -5.71 -18.03
C GLN A 375 3.80 -6.23 -18.71
N SER A 376 3.42 -5.65 -19.85
CA SER A 376 2.25 -6.10 -20.61
C SER A 376 2.42 -7.55 -21.12
N LEU A 377 3.64 -7.95 -21.51
CA LEU A 377 3.93 -9.32 -21.94
C LEU A 377 3.80 -10.33 -20.78
N GLN A 378 4.20 -9.95 -19.56
CA GLN A 378 4.02 -10.78 -18.36
C GLN A 378 2.53 -11.00 -18.08
N LEU A 379 1.74 -9.93 -18.07
CA LEU A 379 0.28 -10.00 -17.87
C LEU A 379 -0.40 -10.85 -18.96
N TYR A 380 0.03 -10.71 -20.21
CA TYR A 380 -0.43 -11.58 -21.30
C TYR A 380 -0.11 -13.05 -21.03
N SER A 381 1.08 -13.36 -20.52
CA SER A 381 1.50 -14.73 -20.23
C SER A 381 0.58 -15.38 -19.20
N GLN A 382 0.23 -14.64 -18.16
CA GLN A 382 -0.74 -15.05 -17.14
C GLN A 382 -2.14 -15.24 -17.75
N ALA A 383 -2.65 -14.25 -18.48
CA ALA A 383 -4.02 -14.25 -19.00
C ALA A 383 -4.28 -15.31 -20.10
N VAL A 384 -3.29 -15.65 -20.93
CA VAL A 384 -3.48 -16.60 -22.06
C VAL A 384 -2.81 -17.96 -21.87
N GLY A 385 -1.99 -18.10 -20.82
CA GLY A 385 -1.25 -19.32 -20.48
C GLY A 385 -0.44 -19.86 -21.66
N ALA A 386 -0.55 -21.17 -21.92
CA ALA A 386 0.26 -21.88 -22.92
C ALA A 386 0.18 -21.31 -24.35
N SER A 387 -0.84 -20.51 -24.68
CA SER A 387 -1.03 -19.92 -26.01
C SER A 387 0.10 -18.94 -26.40
N ILE A 388 0.76 -18.32 -25.40
CA ILE A 388 1.83 -17.34 -25.61
C ILE A 388 3.18 -17.98 -25.96
N ILE A 389 3.37 -19.26 -25.61
CA ILE A 389 4.68 -19.92 -25.67
C ILE A 389 5.22 -19.94 -27.10
N ALA A 390 4.40 -20.36 -28.07
CA ALA A 390 4.85 -20.51 -29.46
C ALA A 390 5.35 -19.20 -30.09
N PRO A 391 4.60 -18.08 -30.07
CA PRO A 391 5.09 -16.82 -30.66
C PRO A 391 6.33 -16.28 -29.93
N VAL A 392 6.41 -16.42 -28.61
CA VAL A 392 7.57 -15.96 -27.84
C VAL A 392 8.80 -16.81 -28.15
N LEU A 393 8.70 -18.14 -28.16
CA LEU A 393 9.83 -19.00 -28.50
C LEU A 393 10.34 -18.77 -29.94
N GLN A 394 9.45 -18.53 -30.90
CA GLN A 394 9.85 -18.15 -32.26
C GLN A 394 10.69 -16.87 -32.28
N PHE A 395 10.29 -15.86 -31.49
CA PHE A 395 11.06 -14.62 -31.35
C PHE A 395 12.40 -14.84 -30.63
N VAL A 396 12.42 -15.63 -29.55
CA VAL A 396 13.63 -15.96 -28.80
C VAL A 396 14.64 -16.68 -29.70
N GLU A 397 14.21 -17.73 -30.41
CA GLU A 397 15.08 -18.50 -31.32
C GLU A 397 15.65 -17.64 -32.45
N ALA A 398 14.88 -16.68 -32.95
CA ALA A 398 15.32 -15.77 -34.01
C ALA A 398 16.36 -14.74 -33.54
N ASN A 399 16.28 -14.29 -32.28
CA ASN A 399 17.00 -13.10 -31.82
C ASN A 399 18.12 -13.37 -30.81
N LEU A 400 18.14 -14.52 -30.13
CA LEU A 400 19.09 -14.82 -29.05
C LEU A 400 20.57 -14.75 -29.49
N ARG A 401 20.86 -14.95 -30.77
CA ARG A 401 22.21 -14.89 -31.36
C ARG A 401 22.40 -13.71 -32.33
N SER A 402 21.53 -12.70 -32.26
CA SER A 402 21.65 -11.48 -33.06
C SER A 402 22.96 -10.75 -32.77
N GLU A 403 23.53 -10.09 -33.77
CA GLU A 403 24.68 -9.19 -33.57
C GLU A 403 24.30 -7.95 -32.74
N ASP A 404 23.06 -7.47 -32.92
CA ASP A 404 22.51 -6.36 -32.15
C ASP A 404 22.06 -6.82 -30.76
N TRP A 405 22.55 -6.14 -29.73
CA TRP A 405 22.31 -6.47 -28.33
C TRP A 405 20.86 -6.21 -27.91
N HIS A 406 20.17 -5.23 -28.51
CA HIS A 406 18.75 -4.95 -28.22
C HIS A 406 17.88 -6.19 -28.48
N ASN A 407 18.19 -6.92 -29.57
CA ASN A 407 17.48 -8.15 -29.93
C ASN A 407 17.84 -9.32 -28.99
N ARG A 408 19.12 -9.45 -28.59
CA ARG A 408 19.54 -10.49 -27.64
C ARG A 408 18.91 -10.26 -26.26
N ASP A 409 18.90 -9.02 -25.81
CA ASP A 409 18.28 -8.58 -24.56
C ASP A 409 16.77 -8.83 -24.59
N ALA A 410 16.08 -8.36 -25.64
CA ALA A 410 14.65 -8.60 -25.82
C ALA A 410 14.31 -10.10 -25.82
N ALA A 411 15.17 -10.95 -26.38
CA ALA A 411 14.97 -12.41 -26.37
C ALA A 411 15.04 -13.00 -24.95
N VAL A 412 16.07 -12.66 -24.16
CA VAL A 412 16.17 -13.19 -22.78
C VAL A 412 15.08 -12.62 -21.89
N SER A 413 14.72 -11.35 -22.07
CA SER A 413 13.62 -10.69 -21.38
C SER A 413 12.27 -11.35 -21.71
N ALA A 414 11.97 -11.56 -23.00
CA ALA A 414 10.74 -12.24 -23.42
C ALA A 414 10.63 -13.66 -22.85
N PHE A 415 11.75 -14.40 -22.79
CA PHE A 415 11.77 -15.72 -22.15
C PHE A 415 11.45 -15.63 -20.66
N GLY A 416 12.09 -14.73 -19.92
CA GLY A 416 11.82 -14.53 -18.49
C GLY A 416 10.38 -14.04 -18.20
N ALA A 417 9.82 -13.21 -19.08
CA ALA A 417 8.47 -12.68 -18.96
C ALA A 417 7.39 -13.78 -19.00
N ILE A 418 7.63 -14.87 -19.75
CA ILE A 418 6.64 -15.95 -19.90
C ILE A 418 6.78 -17.10 -18.89
N MET A 419 7.68 -16.99 -17.91
CA MET A 419 7.87 -18.03 -16.90
C MET A 419 6.69 -18.15 -15.94
N GLU A 420 5.84 -17.13 -15.88
CA GLU A 420 4.63 -17.11 -15.06
C GLU A 420 3.40 -17.12 -15.98
N GLY A 421 2.37 -17.89 -15.61
CA GLY A 421 1.13 -18.03 -16.36
C GLY A 421 0.92 -19.41 -16.97
N PRO A 422 1.77 -19.87 -17.92
CA PRO A 422 1.63 -21.20 -18.49
C PRO A 422 1.84 -22.31 -17.45
N ASP A 423 1.17 -23.45 -17.65
CA ASP A 423 1.33 -24.63 -16.79
C ASP A 423 2.81 -25.03 -16.67
N GLU A 424 3.28 -25.24 -15.44
CA GLU A 424 4.66 -25.63 -15.14
C GLU A 424 5.10 -26.89 -15.91
N LYS A 425 4.19 -27.86 -16.10
CA LYS A 425 4.46 -29.08 -16.89
C LYS A 425 4.79 -28.82 -18.35
N VAL A 426 4.30 -27.72 -18.90
CA VAL A 426 4.57 -27.30 -20.27
C VAL A 426 5.90 -26.54 -20.33
N LEU A 427 6.20 -25.73 -19.30
CA LEU A 427 7.45 -24.97 -19.20
C LEU A 427 8.67 -25.84 -18.88
N ASP A 428 8.53 -26.87 -18.04
CA ASP A 428 9.63 -27.74 -17.59
C ASP A 428 10.57 -28.24 -18.73
N PRO A 429 10.09 -28.87 -19.81
CA PRO A 429 10.96 -29.32 -20.89
C PRO A 429 11.62 -28.16 -21.66
N ILE A 430 10.95 -27.02 -21.76
CA ILE A 430 11.45 -25.82 -22.45
C ILE A 430 12.60 -25.21 -21.63
N VAL A 431 12.38 -25.06 -20.32
CA VAL A 431 13.38 -24.55 -19.37
C VAL A 431 14.60 -25.45 -19.34
N LYS A 432 14.42 -26.77 -19.25
CA LYS A 432 15.55 -27.74 -19.28
C LYS A 432 16.42 -27.59 -20.53
N GLN A 433 15.83 -27.28 -21.68
CA GLN A 433 16.56 -27.07 -22.93
C GLN A 433 17.24 -25.70 -22.99
N ALA A 434 16.58 -24.64 -22.50
CA ALA A 434 17.05 -23.26 -22.58
C ALA A 434 18.09 -22.91 -21.49
N LEU A 435 18.01 -23.52 -20.31
CA LEU A 435 18.78 -23.14 -19.13
C LEU A 435 20.30 -23.13 -19.36
N PRO A 436 20.93 -24.15 -20.00
CA PRO A 436 22.37 -24.08 -20.29
C PRO A 436 22.75 -22.90 -21.17
N ILE A 437 21.87 -22.51 -22.12
CA ILE A 437 22.10 -21.37 -23.01
C ILE A 437 21.97 -20.06 -22.22
N LEU A 438 20.93 -19.91 -21.40
CA LEU A 438 20.76 -18.73 -20.55
C LEU A 438 21.93 -18.54 -19.60
N ILE A 439 22.45 -19.60 -18.98
CA ILE A 439 23.65 -19.51 -18.14
C ILE A 439 24.84 -18.97 -18.94
N THR A 440 25.03 -19.37 -20.21
CA THR A 440 26.09 -18.80 -21.06
C THR A 440 25.88 -17.33 -21.43
N MET A 441 24.63 -16.84 -21.44
CA MET A 441 24.33 -15.43 -21.72
C MET A 441 24.79 -14.49 -20.58
N MET A 442 25.07 -15.02 -19.39
CA MET A 442 25.74 -14.26 -18.30
C MET A 442 27.15 -13.78 -18.69
N ASP A 443 27.74 -14.38 -19.73
CA ASP A 443 29.03 -14.01 -20.30
C ASP A 443 28.93 -13.18 -21.59
N ASP A 444 27.77 -12.58 -21.92
CA ASP A 444 27.59 -11.71 -23.10
C ASP A 444 28.56 -10.50 -23.09
N GLN A 445 28.65 -9.77 -24.19
CA GLN A 445 29.46 -8.54 -24.25
C GLN A 445 28.68 -7.31 -23.76
N SER A 446 27.35 -7.30 -23.94
CA SER A 446 26.49 -6.23 -23.46
C SER A 446 26.17 -6.42 -21.98
N LEU A 447 26.19 -5.33 -21.22
CA LEU A 447 25.82 -5.33 -19.80
C LEU A 447 24.31 -5.54 -19.62
N GLN A 448 23.50 -4.93 -20.48
CA GLN A 448 22.04 -5.03 -20.48
C GLN A 448 21.61 -6.49 -20.68
N VAL A 449 22.19 -7.17 -21.67
CA VAL A 449 21.90 -8.60 -21.92
C VAL A 449 22.21 -9.45 -20.68
N LYS A 450 23.32 -9.18 -19.98
CA LYS A 450 23.66 -9.92 -18.76
C LYS A 450 22.69 -9.66 -17.62
N ASP A 451 22.28 -8.41 -17.43
CA ASP A 451 21.35 -8.03 -16.38
C ASP A 451 19.97 -8.68 -16.60
N SER A 452 19.41 -8.54 -17.81
CA SER A 452 18.17 -9.20 -18.21
C SER A 452 18.26 -10.73 -18.15
N THR A 453 19.43 -11.30 -18.42
CA THR A 453 19.68 -12.74 -18.25
C THR A 453 19.63 -13.13 -16.78
N ALA A 454 20.29 -12.39 -15.88
CA ALA A 454 20.26 -12.66 -14.45
C ALA A 454 18.82 -12.59 -13.90
N TYR A 455 18.05 -11.59 -14.33
CA TYR A 455 16.64 -11.46 -13.97
C TYR A 455 15.81 -12.64 -14.52
N ALA A 456 15.99 -13.02 -15.80
CA ALA A 456 15.31 -14.18 -16.38
C ALA A 456 15.66 -15.49 -15.65
N LEU A 457 16.89 -15.67 -15.20
CA LEU A 457 17.30 -16.83 -14.39
C LEU A 457 16.63 -16.83 -13.00
N GLY A 458 16.44 -15.65 -12.40
CA GLY A 458 15.65 -15.51 -11.18
C GLY A 458 14.18 -15.90 -11.39
N ARG A 459 13.57 -15.50 -12.51
CA ARG A 459 12.19 -15.88 -12.90
C ARG A 459 12.05 -17.39 -13.14
N VAL A 460 13.02 -17.98 -13.83
CA VAL A 460 13.09 -19.44 -14.03
C VAL A 460 13.16 -20.16 -12.67
N THR A 461 13.98 -19.66 -11.76
CA THR A 461 14.13 -20.23 -10.42
C THR A 461 12.84 -20.14 -9.62
N GLU A 462 12.18 -18.99 -9.64
CA GLU A 462 10.92 -18.75 -8.92
C GLU A 462 9.78 -19.66 -9.42
N ALA A 463 9.60 -19.73 -10.74
CA ALA A 463 8.43 -20.38 -11.34
C ALA A 463 8.64 -21.86 -11.69
N CYS A 464 9.86 -22.29 -11.98
CA CYS A 464 10.17 -23.64 -12.49
C CYS A 464 11.43 -24.22 -11.84
N SER A 465 11.59 -24.05 -10.53
CA SER A 465 12.76 -24.57 -9.78
C SER A 465 13.01 -26.07 -10.00
N GLU A 466 11.97 -26.89 -10.19
CA GLU A 466 12.08 -28.34 -10.46
C GLU A 466 12.83 -28.65 -11.77
N ALA A 467 12.85 -27.72 -12.71
CA ALA A 467 13.56 -27.87 -13.98
C ALA A 467 15.09 -27.71 -13.83
N ILE A 468 15.55 -27.11 -12.73
CA ILE A 468 16.97 -26.86 -12.44
C ILE A 468 17.53 -28.09 -11.71
N ASP A 469 18.27 -28.93 -12.45
CA ASP A 469 18.96 -30.08 -11.86
C ASP A 469 20.02 -29.63 -10.83
N PRO A 470 19.89 -30.04 -9.55
CA PRO A 470 20.81 -29.64 -8.48
C PRO A 470 22.26 -30.06 -8.69
N THR A 471 22.51 -31.10 -9.49
CA THR A 471 23.83 -31.67 -9.72
C THR A 471 24.49 -31.12 -10.98
N GLN A 472 23.70 -30.85 -12.02
CA GLN A 472 24.21 -30.43 -13.33
C GLN A 472 24.17 -28.91 -13.53
N HIS A 473 23.07 -28.27 -13.14
CA HIS A 473 22.82 -26.86 -13.49
C HIS A 473 23.10 -25.92 -12.31
N LEU A 474 22.67 -26.28 -11.11
CA LEU A 474 22.73 -25.42 -9.92
C LEU A 474 24.15 -24.90 -9.60
N PRO A 475 25.23 -25.71 -9.65
CA PRO A 475 26.57 -25.21 -9.35
C PRO A 475 27.03 -24.11 -10.32
N THR A 476 26.81 -24.30 -11.62
CA THR A 476 27.21 -23.33 -12.65
C THR A 476 26.33 -22.08 -12.62
N LEU A 477 25.04 -22.24 -12.31
CA LEU A 477 24.13 -21.11 -12.12
C LEU A 477 24.59 -20.22 -10.95
N ILE A 478 24.83 -20.81 -9.77
CA ILE A 478 25.33 -20.08 -8.60
C ILE A 478 26.66 -19.37 -8.92
N GLU A 479 27.60 -20.05 -9.57
CA GLU A 479 28.88 -19.46 -9.97
C GLU A 479 28.68 -18.24 -10.90
N SER A 480 27.81 -18.36 -11.90
CA SER A 480 27.53 -17.28 -12.85
C SER A 480 26.90 -16.05 -12.18
N LEU A 481 25.98 -16.25 -11.24
CA LEU A 481 25.31 -15.17 -10.51
C LEU A 481 26.29 -14.46 -9.56
N PHE A 482 27.14 -15.19 -8.83
CA PHE A 482 28.17 -14.58 -7.99
C PHE A 482 29.22 -13.83 -8.82
N LYS A 483 29.59 -14.36 -9.99
CA LYS A 483 30.47 -13.64 -10.92
C LYS A 483 29.82 -12.33 -11.40
N GLY A 484 28.52 -12.37 -11.75
CA GLY A 484 27.73 -11.20 -12.11
C GLY A 484 27.72 -10.15 -11.01
N LEU A 485 27.38 -10.57 -9.78
CA LEU A 485 27.36 -9.75 -8.56
C LEU A 485 28.68 -9.00 -8.32
N ILE A 486 29.82 -9.66 -8.54
CA ILE A 486 31.15 -9.06 -8.31
C ILE A 486 31.56 -8.13 -9.47
N SER A 487 31.04 -8.36 -10.67
CA SER A 487 31.54 -7.76 -11.91
C SER A 487 31.09 -6.32 -12.15
N ASN A 488 29.81 -6.00 -11.92
CA ASN A 488 29.24 -4.69 -12.22
C ASN A 488 28.06 -4.38 -11.31
N ALA A 489 28.04 -3.18 -10.72
CA ALA A 489 26.99 -2.73 -9.80
C ALA A 489 25.57 -2.78 -10.42
N LYS A 490 25.42 -2.52 -11.73
CA LYS A 490 24.11 -2.58 -12.40
C LYS A 490 23.48 -3.98 -12.37
N MET A 491 24.29 -5.04 -12.37
CA MET A 491 23.78 -6.42 -12.33
C MET A 491 23.42 -6.89 -10.92
N VAL A 492 23.79 -6.14 -9.89
CA VAL A 492 23.68 -6.58 -8.50
C VAL A 492 22.23 -6.85 -8.10
N PRO A 493 21.24 -5.97 -8.38
CA PRO A 493 19.85 -6.24 -8.03
C PRO A 493 19.33 -7.55 -8.62
N SER A 494 19.54 -7.78 -9.92
CA SER A 494 19.09 -8.98 -10.63
C SER A 494 19.81 -10.25 -10.14
N CYS A 495 21.12 -10.18 -9.92
CA CYS A 495 21.88 -11.32 -9.39
C CYS A 495 21.47 -11.66 -7.95
N CYS A 496 21.29 -10.65 -7.09
CA CYS A 496 20.84 -10.83 -5.72
C CYS A 496 19.45 -11.46 -5.67
N TRP A 497 18.51 -10.93 -6.45
CA TRP A 497 17.15 -11.45 -6.52
C TRP A 497 17.13 -12.92 -6.97
N ALA A 498 17.88 -13.26 -8.02
CA ALA A 498 18.02 -14.64 -8.46
C ALA A 498 18.66 -15.57 -7.39
N LEU A 499 19.68 -15.09 -6.66
CA LEU A 499 20.31 -15.83 -5.57
C LEU A 499 19.36 -16.06 -4.38
N MET A 500 18.51 -15.07 -4.04
CA MET A 500 17.49 -15.20 -3.00
C MET A 500 16.46 -16.26 -3.39
N ASN A 501 15.93 -16.21 -4.62
CA ASN A 501 15.03 -17.24 -5.13
C ASN A 501 15.66 -18.64 -5.08
N LEU A 502 16.97 -18.76 -5.40
CA LEU A 502 17.66 -20.05 -5.29
C LEU A 502 17.74 -20.54 -3.85
N ALA A 503 18.07 -19.66 -2.89
CA ALA A 503 18.14 -20.04 -1.49
C ALA A 503 16.77 -20.52 -0.95
N GLU A 504 15.69 -19.86 -1.32
CA GLU A 504 14.33 -20.21 -0.91
C GLU A 504 13.85 -21.52 -1.55
N ARG A 505 13.97 -21.65 -2.87
CA ARG A 505 13.46 -22.81 -3.61
C ARG A 505 14.26 -24.08 -3.34
N PHE A 506 15.52 -23.96 -2.96
CA PHE A 506 16.40 -25.08 -2.62
C PHE A 506 16.66 -25.21 -1.11
N ALA A 507 15.80 -24.65 -0.26
CA ALA A 507 15.90 -24.73 1.20
C ALA A 507 15.75 -26.17 1.75
N GLY A 508 15.01 -27.03 1.03
CA GLY A 508 14.64 -28.37 1.49
C GLY A 508 13.56 -28.36 2.57
N ASP A 509 13.24 -29.53 3.13
CA ASP A 509 12.23 -29.64 4.18
C ASP A 509 12.74 -29.09 5.51
N ILE A 510 11.83 -28.54 6.33
CA ILE A 510 12.14 -28.02 7.67
C ILE A 510 12.82 -29.11 8.51
N GLY A 511 14.00 -28.79 9.04
CA GLY A 511 14.80 -29.70 9.88
C GLY A 511 15.67 -30.69 9.11
N SER A 512 15.76 -30.57 7.77
CA SER A 512 16.67 -31.38 6.96
C SER A 512 18.13 -31.15 7.34
N ALA A 513 18.90 -32.24 7.39
CA ALA A 513 20.33 -32.18 7.69
C ALA A 513 21.11 -31.42 6.61
N SER A 514 20.75 -31.65 5.34
CA SER A 514 21.42 -31.08 4.17
C SER A 514 20.37 -30.70 3.13
N ASN A 515 20.69 -29.71 2.30
CA ASN A 515 19.91 -29.28 1.14
C ASN A 515 20.83 -28.99 -0.05
N PRO A 516 20.32 -28.79 -1.28
CA PRO A 516 21.16 -28.53 -2.45
C PRO A 516 22.09 -27.31 -2.35
N ILE A 517 21.77 -26.33 -1.50
CA ILE A 517 22.62 -25.15 -1.25
C ILE A 517 23.76 -25.46 -0.26
N THR A 518 23.62 -26.48 0.58
CA THR A 518 24.58 -26.81 1.65
C THR A 518 26.04 -26.93 1.16
N PRO A 519 26.34 -27.61 0.03
CA PRO A 519 27.72 -27.68 -0.50
C PRO A 519 28.30 -26.34 -0.94
N HIS A 520 27.44 -25.38 -1.28
CA HIS A 520 27.79 -24.06 -1.79
C HIS A 520 27.75 -22.96 -0.71
N PHE A 521 27.11 -23.23 0.42
CA PHE A 521 26.82 -22.26 1.48
C PHE A 521 28.06 -21.50 1.95
N ASN A 522 29.14 -22.21 2.31
CA ASN A 522 30.34 -21.57 2.85
C ASN A 522 31.03 -20.65 1.82
N GLN A 523 31.05 -21.07 0.55
CA GLN A 523 31.62 -20.26 -0.53
C GLN A 523 30.75 -19.02 -0.78
N ALA A 524 29.42 -19.18 -0.82
CA ALA A 524 28.47 -18.08 -0.96
C ALA A 524 28.64 -17.04 0.15
N VAL A 525 28.67 -17.48 1.42
CA VAL A 525 28.90 -16.60 2.58
C VAL A 525 30.23 -15.85 2.44
N SER A 526 31.32 -16.54 2.06
CA SER A 526 32.61 -15.89 1.85
C SER A 526 32.54 -14.82 0.76
N SER A 527 31.94 -15.13 -0.39
CA SER A 527 31.82 -14.19 -1.51
C SER A 527 30.98 -12.96 -1.15
N LEU A 528 29.86 -13.13 -0.44
CA LEU A 528 29.03 -12.03 0.03
C LEU A 528 29.77 -11.15 1.05
N LEU A 529 30.53 -11.76 1.95
CA LEU A 529 31.35 -11.02 2.92
C LEU A 529 32.49 -10.25 2.24
N ASP A 530 33.09 -10.80 1.18
CA ASP A 530 34.13 -10.13 0.39
C ASP A 530 33.57 -8.93 -0.38
N VAL A 531 32.40 -9.08 -1.01
CA VAL A 531 31.70 -7.97 -1.71
C VAL A 531 31.36 -6.84 -0.74
N THR A 532 30.80 -7.17 0.43
CA THR A 532 30.41 -6.17 1.44
C THR A 532 31.60 -5.54 2.17
N ALA A 533 32.80 -6.13 2.12
CA ALA A 533 34.01 -5.58 2.72
C ALA A 533 34.73 -4.55 1.82
N ARG A 534 34.36 -4.47 0.54
CA ARG A 534 34.97 -3.54 -0.42
C ARG A 534 34.64 -2.09 -0.07
N GLN A 535 35.68 -1.27 0.07
CA GLN A 535 35.54 0.17 0.33
C GLN A 535 34.91 0.92 -0.85
N ASP A 536 35.14 0.44 -2.07
CA ASP A 536 34.63 1.00 -3.31
C ASP A 536 33.25 0.45 -3.71
N ALA A 537 32.67 -0.48 -2.95
CA ALA A 537 31.33 -0.97 -3.24
C ALA A 537 30.29 0.10 -2.87
N ASP A 538 29.37 0.37 -3.78
CA ASP A 538 28.24 1.26 -3.54
C ASP A 538 27.36 0.74 -2.39
N THR A 539 26.69 1.64 -1.68
CA THR A 539 25.87 1.28 -0.52
C THR A 539 24.72 0.34 -0.91
N SER A 540 24.07 0.58 -2.06
CA SER A 540 23.04 -0.29 -2.62
C SER A 540 23.52 -1.73 -2.84
N VAL A 541 24.76 -1.89 -3.34
CA VAL A 541 25.38 -3.20 -3.54
C VAL A 541 25.60 -3.91 -2.22
N ARG A 542 26.05 -3.19 -1.18
CA ARG A 542 26.24 -3.76 0.16
C ARG A 542 24.90 -4.20 0.76
N THR A 543 23.87 -3.37 0.67
CA THR A 543 22.52 -3.67 1.16
C THR A 543 21.98 -4.94 0.51
N ALA A 544 22.00 -5.02 -0.82
CA ALA A 544 21.52 -6.19 -1.55
C ALA A 544 22.33 -7.46 -1.22
N ALA A 545 23.65 -7.36 -1.07
CA ALA A 545 24.48 -8.51 -0.69
C ALA A 545 24.19 -9.01 0.74
N TYR A 546 23.92 -8.11 1.69
CA TYR A 546 23.48 -8.50 3.03
C TYR A 546 22.07 -9.10 3.03
N GLU A 547 21.19 -8.66 2.13
CA GLU A 547 19.87 -9.26 1.95
C GLU A 547 19.97 -10.70 1.44
N VAL A 548 20.82 -10.97 0.44
CA VAL A 548 21.12 -12.34 0.00
C VAL A 548 21.68 -13.16 1.17
N LEU A 549 22.61 -12.61 1.94
CA LEU A 549 23.20 -13.30 3.09
C LEU A 549 22.13 -13.66 4.13
N ASN A 550 21.19 -12.74 4.40
CA ASN A 550 20.05 -12.96 5.27
C ASN A 550 19.20 -14.16 4.77
N VAL A 551 18.77 -14.16 3.51
CA VAL A 551 17.95 -15.25 2.94
C VAL A 551 18.69 -16.60 2.94
N PHE A 552 19.99 -16.61 2.65
CA PHE A 552 20.81 -17.82 2.74
C PHE A 552 20.84 -18.38 4.17
N VAL A 553 20.99 -17.52 5.18
CA VAL A 553 21.00 -17.94 6.60
C VAL A 553 19.64 -18.51 7.00
N GLN A 554 18.54 -17.85 6.63
CA GLN A 554 17.18 -18.32 6.96
C GLN A 554 16.91 -19.73 6.41
N ASN A 555 17.42 -20.00 5.21
CA ASN A 555 17.21 -21.26 4.48
C ASN A 555 18.36 -22.28 4.62
N ALA A 556 19.31 -22.05 5.55
CA ALA A 556 20.46 -22.92 5.74
C ALA A 556 20.07 -24.27 6.39
N ALA A 557 20.55 -25.41 5.88
CA ALA A 557 20.31 -26.72 6.51
C ALA A 557 21.09 -26.90 7.83
N THR A 558 20.79 -27.95 8.59
CA THR A 558 21.42 -28.18 9.91
C THR A 558 22.95 -28.34 9.84
N GLU A 559 23.49 -28.94 8.77
CA GLU A 559 24.94 -29.07 8.55
C GLU A 559 25.66 -27.71 8.42
N SER A 560 24.94 -26.66 8.01
CA SER A 560 25.49 -25.31 7.88
C SER A 560 25.46 -24.50 9.17
N LEU A 561 24.86 -24.99 10.27
CA LEU A 561 24.71 -24.20 11.51
C LEU A 561 26.05 -23.80 12.14
N GLN A 562 27.10 -24.62 12.01
CA GLN A 562 28.44 -24.24 12.49
C GLN A 562 29.00 -23.04 11.70
N ALA A 563 28.73 -22.98 10.40
CA ALA A 563 29.11 -21.85 9.57
C ALA A 563 28.29 -20.61 9.92
N VAL A 564 26.99 -20.76 10.20
CA VAL A 564 26.11 -19.69 10.70
C VAL A 564 26.60 -19.14 12.04
N ALA A 565 27.02 -20.00 12.96
CA ALA A 565 27.63 -19.58 14.24
C ALA A 565 28.97 -18.85 14.03
N SER A 566 29.78 -19.29 13.07
CA SER A 566 31.02 -18.57 12.72
C SER A 566 30.72 -17.21 12.08
N LEU A 567 29.63 -17.10 11.32
CA LEU A 567 29.16 -15.86 10.72
C LEU A 567 28.68 -14.86 11.77
N SER A 568 28.04 -15.32 12.85
CA SER A 568 27.59 -14.44 13.94
C SER A 568 28.75 -13.62 14.53
N GLU A 569 29.91 -14.25 14.71
CA GLU A 569 31.14 -13.61 15.18
C GLU A 569 31.63 -12.48 14.25
N VAL A 570 31.55 -12.73 12.94
CA VAL A 570 31.95 -11.77 11.91
C VAL A 570 30.99 -10.58 11.86
N VAL A 571 29.68 -10.85 11.87
CA VAL A 571 28.64 -9.80 11.84
C VAL A 571 28.69 -8.94 13.10
N LEU A 572 28.86 -9.56 14.28
CA LEU A 572 29.03 -8.83 15.53
C LEU A 572 30.26 -7.94 15.52
N LYS A 573 31.39 -8.44 15.02
CA LYS A 573 32.61 -7.64 14.88
C LYS A 573 32.39 -6.43 13.94
N ARG A 574 31.72 -6.64 12.81
CA ARG A 574 31.40 -5.54 11.88
C ARG A 574 30.47 -4.51 12.52
N LEU A 575 29.46 -4.95 13.29
CA LEU A 575 28.59 -4.04 14.06
C LEU A 575 29.39 -3.21 15.08
N GLU A 576 30.30 -3.84 15.82
CA GLU A 576 31.20 -3.16 16.76
C GLU A 576 32.06 -2.10 16.08
N GLU A 577 32.53 -2.36 14.86
CA GLU A 577 33.30 -1.42 14.05
C GLU A 577 32.45 -0.23 13.57
N THR A 578 31.11 -0.34 13.50
CA THR A 578 30.24 0.79 13.13
C THR A 578 30.10 1.85 14.21
N VAL A 579 30.19 1.48 15.48
CA VAL A 579 30.01 2.41 16.61
C VAL A 579 31.03 3.56 16.61
N PRO A 580 32.35 3.33 16.47
CA PRO A 580 33.30 4.43 16.39
C PRO A 580 33.12 5.28 15.12
N LEU A 581 32.55 4.74 14.04
CA LEU A 581 32.25 5.50 12.82
C LEU A 581 31.18 6.56 13.04
N GLN A 582 30.30 6.41 14.03
CA GLN A 582 29.31 7.43 14.38
C GLN A 582 29.96 8.80 14.68
N SER A 583 31.15 8.78 15.30
CA SER A 583 31.91 10.01 15.60
C SER A 583 32.54 10.68 14.37
N GLN A 584 32.59 9.96 13.24
CA GLN A 584 33.17 10.41 11.98
C GLN A 584 32.11 10.89 10.98
N VAL A 585 30.81 10.77 11.31
CA VAL A 585 29.71 11.26 10.48
C VAL A 585 29.76 12.79 10.45
N VAL A 586 30.00 13.38 9.28
CA VAL A 586 30.02 14.83 9.08
C VAL A 586 28.88 15.26 8.16
N SER A 587 28.59 14.47 7.13
CA SER A 587 27.55 14.74 6.13
C SER A 587 26.27 13.93 6.39
N VAL A 588 25.17 14.34 5.74
CA VAL A 588 23.92 13.55 5.73
C VAL A 588 24.12 12.23 5.00
N GLU A 589 24.96 12.21 3.96
CA GLU A 589 25.30 11.00 3.20
C GLU A 589 26.10 10.00 4.05
N ASP A 590 27.05 10.48 4.87
CA ASP A 590 27.79 9.65 5.82
C ASP A 590 26.82 9.02 6.83
N LYS A 591 25.84 9.80 7.29
CA LYS A 591 24.80 9.34 8.22
C LYS A 591 23.98 8.23 7.57
N ILE A 592 23.43 8.46 6.37
CA ILE A 592 22.60 7.48 5.65
C ILE A 592 23.39 6.19 5.40
N THR A 593 24.64 6.30 4.93
CA THR A 593 25.49 5.14 4.65
C THR A 593 25.76 4.30 5.90
N LEU A 594 26.01 4.96 7.04
CA LEU A 594 26.23 4.29 8.32
C LEU A 594 24.94 3.62 8.82
N GLU A 595 23.79 4.29 8.72
CA GLU A 595 22.49 3.76 9.13
C GLU A 595 22.08 2.55 8.28
N GLU A 596 22.25 2.60 6.95
CA GLU A 596 21.99 1.48 6.05
C GLU A 596 22.88 0.26 6.35
N MET A 597 24.15 0.51 6.68
CA MET A 597 25.07 -0.55 7.10
C MET A 597 24.65 -1.19 8.43
N GLN A 598 24.26 -0.38 9.42
CA GLN A 598 23.77 -0.89 10.72
C GLN A 598 22.47 -1.68 10.55
N ASN A 599 21.53 -1.19 9.73
CA ASN A 599 20.29 -1.90 9.40
C ASN A 599 20.55 -3.26 8.76
N SER A 600 21.41 -3.29 7.74
CA SER A 600 21.74 -4.52 7.02
C SER A 600 22.40 -5.56 7.93
N LEU A 601 23.35 -5.12 8.76
CA LEU A 601 24.03 -6.00 9.72
C LEU A 601 23.09 -6.51 10.82
N CYS A 602 22.18 -5.67 11.33
CA CYS A 602 21.16 -6.09 12.30
C CYS A 602 20.20 -7.12 11.68
N THR A 603 19.78 -6.91 10.42
CA THR A 603 18.91 -7.85 9.70
C THR A 603 19.56 -9.24 9.55
N VAL A 604 20.85 -9.28 9.19
CA VAL A 604 21.60 -10.55 9.14
C VAL A 604 21.75 -11.15 10.52
N LEU A 605 22.05 -10.36 11.56
CA LEU A 605 22.18 -10.85 12.93
C LEU A 605 20.85 -11.41 13.47
N GLN A 606 19.72 -10.79 13.14
CA GLN A 606 18.38 -11.28 13.45
C GLN A 606 18.16 -12.67 12.85
N ALA A 607 18.46 -12.84 11.56
CA ALA A 607 18.32 -14.12 10.87
C ALA A 607 19.21 -15.22 11.48
N ILE A 608 20.46 -14.88 11.80
CA ILE A 608 21.39 -15.77 12.49
C ILE A 608 20.84 -16.19 13.85
N THR A 609 20.29 -15.25 14.61
CA THR A 609 19.71 -15.48 15.93
C THR A 609 18.54 -16.46 15.85
N LEU A 610 17.59 -16.21 14.94
CA LEU A 610 16.45 -17.12 14.72
C LEU A 610 16.88 -18.49 14.21
N ARG A 611 17.92 -18.57 13.35
CA ARG A 611 18.38 -19.84 12.78
C ARG A 611 19.12 -20.70 13.78
N LEU A 612 19.92 -20.10 14.67
CA LEU A 612 20.64 -20.79 15.73
C LEU A 612 19.75 -21.12 16.94
N ASP A 613 18.65 -20.36 17.13
CA ASP A 613 17.74 -20.51 18.25
C ASP A 613 18.53 -20.57 19.57
N LYS A 614 18.37 -21.61 20.40
CA LYS A 614 19.04 -21.73 21.70
C LYS A 614 20.58 -21.75 21.61
N GLU A 615 21.15 -22.10 20.46
CA GLU A 615 22.60 -22.12 20.26
C GLU A 615 23.22 -20.70 20.21
N ILE A 616 22.40 -19.64 20.09
CA ILE A 616 22.88 -18.25 20.14
C ILE A 616 23.24 -17.79 21.56
N ALA A 617 22.76 -18.48 22.59
CA ALA A 617 22.87 -18.05 24.00
C ALA A 617 24.29 -17.62 24.44
N PRO A 618 25.40 -18.28 24.02
CA PRO A 618 26.76 -17.84 24.35
C PRO A 618 27.13 -16.44 23.82
N GLN A 619 26.49 -15.98 22.74
CA GLN A 619 26.70 -14.66 22.14
C GLN A 619 25.75 -13.59 22.69
N GLY A 620 24.72 -13.97 23.46
CA GLY A 620 23.67 -13.07 23.90
C GLY A 620 24.18 -11.81 24.61
N ASP A 621 25.20 -11.94 25.47
CA ASP A 621 25.76 -10.80 26.20
C ASP A 621 26.42 -9.79 25.25
N ARG A 622 27.15 -10.30 24.26
CA ARG A 622 27.82 -9.47 23.25
C ARG A 622 26.82 -8.81 22.33
N ILE A 623 25.78 -9.54 21.89
CA ILE A 623 24.67 -9.01 21.09
C ILE A 623 23.98 -7.86 21.83
N MET A 624 23.54 -8.07 23.07
CA MET A 624 22.85 -7.01 23.82
C MET A 624 23.76 -5.82 24.10
N GLN A 625 25.05 -6.05 24.40
CA GLN A 625 25.99 -4.96 24.62
C GLN A 625 26.10 -4.05 23.38
N ILE A 626 26.27 -4.61 22.18
CA ILE A 626 26.43 -3.81 20.96
C ILE A 626 25.12 -3.13 20.56
N LEU A 627 23.99 -3.82 20.65
CA LEU A 627 22.68 -3.27 20.28
C LEU A 627 22.27 -2.09 21.18
N LEU A 628 22.47 -2.20 22.50
CA LEU A 628 22.21 -1.09 23.43
C LEU A 628 23.17 0.08 23.21
N GLN A 629 24.43 -0.20 22.86
CA GLN A 629 25.39 0.84 22.52
C GLN A 629 24.95 1.61 21.26
N ILE A 630 24.50 0.92 20.23
CA ILE A 630 23.96 1.54 19.01
C ILE A 630 22.76 2.43 19.36
N LEU A 631 21.75 1.92 20.09
CA LEU A 631 20.59 2.71 20.52
C LEU A 631 20.95 3.98 21.30
N SER A 632 22.05 3.94 22.08
CA SER A 632 22.52 5.10 22.84
C SER A 632 23.21 6.17 22.00
N THR A 633 23.64 5.84 20.78
CA THR A 633 24.43 6.72 19.90
C THR A 633 23.65 7.30 18.73
N VAL A 634 22.53 6.66 18.36
CA VAL A 634 21.71 7.04 17.22
C VAL A 634 20.84 8.26 17.56
N GLY A 635 20.68 9.18 16.59
CA GLY A 635 19.91 10.42 16.77
C GLY A 635 18.40 10.23 16.62
N SER A 636 17.63 11.27 16.96
CA SER A 636 16.19 11.31 16.63
C SER A 636 15.99 11.28 15.11
N LYS A 637 15.02 10.50 14.62
CA LYS A 637 14.74 10.25 13.19
C LYS A 637 15.75 9.33 12.47
N SER A 638 16.11 8.22 13.09
CA SER A 638 16.89 7.15 12.46
C SER A 638 16.03 5.91 12.32
N SER A 639 16.25 5.11 11.27
CA SER A 639 15.61 3.80 11.08
C SER A 639 16.33 2.66 11.82
N VAL A 640 17.57 2.88 12.28
CA VAL A 640 18.38 1.86 12.98
C VAL A 640 17.69 1.26 14.21
N PRO A 641 16.96 2.03 15.05
CA PRO A 641 16.25 1.47 16.18
C PRO A 641 15.27 0.36 15.81
N ASP A 642 14.60 0.44 14.65
CA ASP A 642 13.65 -0.58 14.21
C ASP A 642 14.35 -1.94 14.00
N ALA A 643 15.47 -1.95 13.28
CA ALA A 643 16.26 -3.16 13.04
C ALA A 643 16.90 -3.70 14.33
N VAL A 644 17.33 -2.81 15.23
CA VAL A 644 17.85 -3.20 16.54
C VAL A 644 16.77 -3.87 17.39
N PHE A 645 15.58 -3.27 17.49
CA PHE A 645 14.47 -3.84 18.24
C PHE A 645 14.01 -5.19 17.65
N ALA A 646 14.00 -5.34 16.33
CA ALA A 646 13.72 -6.61 15.66
C ALA A 646 14.76 -7.70 16.01
N THR A 647 16.04 -7.33 16.11
CA THR A 647 17.11 -8.25 16.55
C THR A 647 16.97 -8.63 18.02
N ILE A 648 16.58 -7.68 18.88
CA ILE A 648 16.31 -7.94 20.30
C ILE A 648 15.09 -8.86 20.47
N SER A 649 14.04 -8.68 19.65
CA SER A 649 12.88 -9.59 19.59
C SER A 649 13.30 -11.02 19.22
N ALA A 650 14.12 -11.18 18.18
CA ALA A 650 14.65 -12.49 17.80
C ALA A 650 15.45 -13.13 18.94
N LEU A 651 16.28 -12.34 19.63
CA LEU A 651 17.07 -12.84 20.75
C LEU A 651 16.20 -13.24 21.93
N SER A 652 15.19 -12.43 22.30
CA SER A 652 14.28 -12.75 23.40
C SER A 652 13.51 -14.04 23.14
N THR A 653 13.07 -14.25 21.90
CA THR A 653 12.40 -15.47 21.46
C THR A 653 13.32 -16.69 21.54
N SER A 654 14.60 -16.54 21.15
CA SER A 654 15.55 -17.66 21.08
C SER A 654 16.08 -18.12 22.44
N ILE A 655 16.20 -17.21 23.42
CA ILE A 655 16.73 -17.53 24.76
C ILE A 655 15.66 -17.53 25.87
N GLU A 656 14.41 -17.21 25.53
CA GLU A 656 13.23 -17.33 26.38
C GLU A 656 13.44 -16.68 27.78
N GLU A 657 13.24 -17.46 28.86
CA GLU A 657 13.37 -17.02 30.24
C GLU A 657 14.74 -16.44 30.62
N ASP A 658 15.80 -16.80 29.88
CA ASP A 658 17.16 -16.31 30.15
C ASP A 658 17.37 -14.87 29.67
N PHE A 659 16.44 -14.31 28.89
CA PHE A 659 16.48 -12.91 28.45
C PHE A 659 16.30 -11.92 29.61
N ILE A 660 15.73 -12.37 30.75
CA ILE A 660 15.50 -11.56 31.96
C ILE A 660 16.74 -10.75 32.39
N LYS A 661 17.95 -11.30 32.23
CA LYS A 661 19.20 -10.65 32.66
C LYS A 661 19.49 -9.32 31.94
N TYR A 662 18.85 -9.06 30.80
CA TYR A 662 19.02 -7.84 30.03
C TYR A 662 17.94 -6.79 30.27
N MET A 663 16.82 -7.17 30.88
CA MET A 663 15.64 -6.31 30.99
C MET A 663 15.91 -5.02 31.76
N ASP A 664 16.72 -5.05 32.82
CA ASP A 664 17.01 -3.84 33.60
C ASP A 664 17.77 -2.78 32.78
N ALA A 665 18.65 -3.20 31.88
CA ALA A 665 19.39 -2.31 31.00
C ALA A 665 18.57 -1.89 29.77
N PHE A 666 17.71 -2.78 29.27
CA PHE A 666 16.97 -2.59 28.03
C PHE A 666 15.63 -1.86 28.22
N ALA A 667 14.91 -2.10 29.31
CA ALA A 667 13.59 -1.56 29.56
C ALA A 667 13.46 -0.03 29.39
N PRO A 668 14.44 0.81 29.79
CA PRO A 668 14.37 2.25 29.54
C PRO A 668 14.25 2.63 28.05
N PHE A 669 14.93 1.89 27.16
CA PHE A 669 14.84 2.11 25.71
C PHE A 669 13.46 1.71 25.19
N LEU A 670 12.96 0.57 25.63
CA LEU A 670 11.62 0.09 25.26
C LEU A 670 10.52 1.05 25.72
N TYR A 671 10.60 1.55 26.96
CA TYR A 671 9.65 2.54 27.48
C TYR A 671 9.70 3.86 26.71
N ASN A 672 10.89 4.33 26.33
CA ASN A 672 11.04 5.52 25.52
C ASN A 672 10.38 5.35 24.14
N ALA A 673 10.62 4.21 23.48
CA ALA A 673 10.01 3.89 22.19
C ALA A 673 8.47 3.78 22.27
N LEU A 674 7.94 3.11 23.31
CA LEU A 674 6.49 3.04 23.55
C LEU A 674 5.84 4.40 23.79
N GLY A 675 6.57 5.33 24.41
CA GLY A 675 6.09 6.69 24.68
C GLY A 675 6.29 7.66 23.51
N ASN A 676 7.08 7.29 22.50
CA ASN A 676 7.43 8.17 21.39
C ASN A 676 6.39 8.09 20.26
N GLN A 677 5.29 8.81 20.47
CA GLN A 677 4.19 8.92 19.51
C GLN A 677 4.55 9.69 18.23
N ASP A 678 5.66 10.44 18.22
CA ASP A 678 6.12 11.21 17.06
C ASP A 678 6.80 10.33 16.00
N GLU A 679 7.17 9.09 16.34
CA GLU A 679 7.80 8.11 15.43
C GLU A 679 6.95 6.83 15.33
N PRO A 680 5.96 6.78 14.43
CA PRO A 680 4.96 5.72 14.45
C PRO A 680 5.49 4.30 14.22
N SER A 681 6.49 4.15 13.32
CA SER A 681 7.14 2.87 13.02
C SER A 681 7.75 2.26 14.29
N LEU A 682 8.55 3.07 15.00
CA LEU A 682 9.26 2.66 16.20
C LEU A 682 8.31 2.30 17.35
N CYS A 683 7.24 3.08 17.51
CA CYS A 683 6.21 2.78 18.51
C CYS A 683 5.50 1.45 18.20
N SER A 684 5.18 1.18 16.93
CA SER A 684 4.60 -0.09 16.49
C SER A 684 5.55 -1.28 16.76
N MET A 685 6.83 -1.13 16.43
CA MET A 685 7.87 -2.14 16.71
C MET A 685 8.00 -2.40 18.22
N ALA A 686 7.97 -1.35 19.04
CA ALA A 686 8.03 -1.46 20.50
C ALA A 686 6.82 -2.22 21.08
N ILE A 687 5.61 -2.01 20.54
CA ILE A 687 4.40 -2.76 20.94
C ILE A 687 4.54 -4.26 20.58
N GLY A 688 5.04 -4.56 19.38
CA GLY A 688 5.35 -5.93 18.97
C GLY A 688 6.35 -6.59 19.91
N LEU A 689 7.43 -5.90 20.25
CA LEU A 689 8.46 -6.43 21.13
C LEU A 689 7.98 -6.67 22.57
N VAL A 690 7.03 -5.88 23.10
CA VAL A 690 6.39 -6.20 24.39
C VAL A 690 5.68 -7.56 24.29
N SER A 691 5.00 -7.82 23.18
CA SER A 691 4.32 -9.10 22.94
C SER A 691 5.33 -10.25 22.87
N ASP A 692 6.45 -10.09 22.17
CA ASP A 692 7.50 -11.12 22.09
C ASP A 692 8.16 -11.37 23.45
N ILE A 693 8.48 -10.32 24.21
CA ILE A 693 9.09 -10.44 25.55
C ILE A 693 8.14 -11.16 26.51
N THR A 694 6.86 -10.81 26.51
CA THR A 694 5.87 -11.42 27.41
C THR A 694 5.61 -12.88 27.05
N ARG A 695 5.55 -13.22 25.76
CA ARG A 695 5.46 -14.62 25.30
C ARG A 695 6.70 -15.43 25.65
N SER A 696 7.89 -14.86 25.45
CA SER A 696 9.17 -15.58 25.59
C SER A 696 9.58 -15.77 27.06
N MET A 697 9.33 -14.77 27.91
CA MET A 697 9.69 -14.82 29.33
C MET A 697 8.57 -15.34 30.24
N GLY A 698 7.32 -15.38 29.76
CA GLY A 698 6.15 -15.78 30.53
C GLY A 698 6.05 -14.99 31.85
N GLU A 699 5.85 -15.71 32.96
CA GLU A 699 5.68 -15.08 34.28
C GLU A 699 6.88 -14.22 34.71
N ARG A 700 8.09 -14.45 34.17
CA ARG A 700 9.26 -13.62 34.50
C ARG A 700 9.15 -12.19 33.98
N SER A 701 8.28 -11.89 33.02
CA SER A 701 8.05 -10.52 32.56
C SER A 701 7.16 -9.70 33.51
N GLN A 702 6.51 -10.34 34.49
CA GLN A 702 5.53 -9.70 35.38
C GLN A 702 6.00 -8.39 36.01
N PRO A 703 7.26 -8.24 36.51
CA PRO A 703 7.72 -6.99 37.13
C PRO A 703 7.71 -5.77 36.21
N TYR A 704 7.70 -5.98 34.88
CA TYR A 704 7.75 -4.91 33.88
C TYR A 704 6.35 -4.58 33.31
N CYS A 705 5.37 -5.48 33.49
CA CYS A 705 4.04 -5.37 32.91
C CYS A 705 3.23 -4.15 33.40
N ASP A 706 3.44 -3.69 34.63
CA ASP A 706 2.81 -2.43 35.10
C ASP A 706 3.19 -1.24 34.22
N ASN A 707 4.47 -1.13 33.85
CA ASN A 707 4.95 -0.06 32.98
C ASN A 707 4.42 -0.25 31.56
N PHE A 708 4.46 -1.48 31.02
CA PHE A 708 3.89 -1.77 29.70
C PHE A 708 2.43 -1.34 29.61
N MET A 709 1.60 -1.77 30.57
CA MET A 709 0.19 -1.42 30.61
C MET A 709 -0.03 0.10 30.67
N ASN A 710 0.76 0.83 31.45
CA ASN A 710 0.66 2.29 31.53
C ASN A 710 0.94 2.98 30.18
N TYR A 711 2.01 2.59 29.47
CA TYR A 711 2.33 3.16 28.16
C TYR A 711 1.27 2.80 27.11
N LEU A 712 0.87 1.53 27.03
CA LEU A 712 -0.15 1.04 26.10
C LEU A 712 -1.49 1.76 26.29
N LEU A 713 -1.95 1.91 27.54
CA LEU A 713 -3.19 2.62 27.85
C LEU A 713 -3.09 4.13 27.56
N ASN A 714 -1.92 4.75 27.75
CA ASN A 714 -1.72 6.15 27.39
C ASN A 714 -1.74 6.37 25.88
N ASN A 715 -1.18 5.45 25.08
CA ASN A 715 -1.24 5.51 23.63
C ASN A 715 -2.68 5.45 23.11
N LEU A 716 -3.55 4.66 23.74
CA LEU A 716 -4.98 4.60 23.40
C LEU A 716 -5.77 5.87 23.72
N ARG A 717 -5.25 6.78 24.57
CA ARG A 717 -5.90 8.06 24.90
C ARG A 717 -5.59 9.16 23.88
N SER A 718 -4.61 8.96 23.00
CA SER A 718 -4.18 9.96 22.03
C SER A 718 -5.16 10.04 20.86
N THR A 719 -5.73 11.23 20.60
CA THR A 719 -6.63 11.46 19.47
C THR A 719 -5.92 11.42 18.11
N THR A 720 -4.58 11.49 18.09
CA THR A 720 -3.77 11.57 16.88
C THR A 720 -3.38 10.19 16.33
N LEU A 721 -3.20 9.18 17.19
CA LEU A 721 -2.70 7.84 16.79
C LEU A 721 -3.68 6.69 17.06
N ALA A 722 -4.87 6.99 17.58
CA ALA A 722 -5.82 5.99 18.09
C ALA A 722 -6.25 4.92 17.08
N ASN A 723 -6.12 5.15 15.77
CA ASN A 723 -6.50 4.13 14.78
C ASN A 723 -5.35 3.20 14.45
N GLN A 724 -4.14 3.71 14.15
CA GLN A 724 -3.05 2.89 13.62
C GLN A 724 -2.54 1.80 14.57
N PHE A 725 -2.36 2.10 15.87
CA PHE A 725 -1.76 1.13 16.81
C PHE A 725 -2.75 0.28 17.57
N LYS A 726 -4.04 0.65 17.54
CA LYS A 726 -5.04 0.02 18.38
C LYS A 726 -5.09 -1.49 18.20
N PRO A 727 -5.13 -2.06 16.98
CA PRO A 727 -5.10 -3.51 16.81
C PRO A 727 -3.93 -4.19 17.54
N ALA A 728 -2.70 -3.70 17.33
CA ALA A 728 -1.49 -4.25 17.94
C ALA A 728 -1.47 -4.11 19.48
N ILE A 729 -1.94 -2.97 20.01
CA ILE A 729 -2.06 -2.77 21.46
C ILE A 729 -3.04 -3.76 22.07
N LEU A 730 -4.17 -4.01 21.41
CA LEU A 730 -5.17 -4.97 21.90
C LEU A 730 -4.62 -6.39 21.91
N GLN A 731 -3.95 -6.82 20.83
CA GLN A 731 -3.26 -8.11 20.80
C GLN A 731 -2.26 -8.22 21.96
N CYS A 732 -1.46 -7.18 22.19
CA CYS A 732 -0.47 -7.12 23.26
C CYS A 732 -1.09 -7.27 24.66
N PHE A 733 -2.32 -6.78 24.89
CA PHE A 733 -3.03 -7.04 26.15
C PHE A 733 -3.30 -8.53 26.38
N GLY A 734 -3.62 -9.28 25.31
CA GLY A 734 -3.79 -10.73 25.38
C GLY A 734 -2.49 -11.44 25.76
N ASP A 735 -1.38 -11.02 25.16
CA ASP A 735 -0.06 -11.58 25.43
C ASP A 735 0.42 -11.29 26.87
N ILE A 736 0.23 -10.07 27.36
CA ILE A 736 0.49 -9.71 28.76
C ILE A 736 -0.39 -10.53 29.70
N ALA A 737 -1.68 -10.68 29.40
CA ALA A 737 -2.60 -11.48 30.22
C ALA A 737 -2.13 -12.93 30.31
N GLY A 738 -1.79 -13.55 29.18
CA GLY A 738 -1.23 -14.89 29.12
C GLY A 738 0.04 -15.05 29.97
N ALA A 739 0.93 -14.05 29.94
CA ALA A 739 2.19 -14.07 30.68
C ALA A 739 2.03 -13.92 32.20
N ILE A 740 1.17 -13.01 32.68
CA ILE A 740 1.07 -12.69 34.12
C ILE A 740 -0.10 -13.37 34.84
N THR A 741 -0.92 -14.13 34.09
CA THR A 741 -2.04 -14.94 34.56
C THR A 741 -2.96 -14.17 35.53
N GLY A 742 -3.05 -14.59 36.78
CA GLY A 742 -3.95 -14.02 37.79
C GLY A 742 -3.67 -12.56 38.16
N HIS A 743 -2.48 -12.02 37.87
CA HIS A 743 -2.16 -10.62 38.12
C HIS A 743 -2.91 -9.66 37.19
N PHE A 744 -3.36 -10.16 36.02
CA PHE A 744 -4.07 -9.37 35.03
C PHE A 744 -5.44 -8.88 35.51
N GLU A 745 -5.99 -9.46 36.58
CA GLU A 745 -7.22 -8.97 37.24
C GLU A 745 -7.16 -7.46 37.55
N THR A 746 -5.95 -6.95 37.87
CA THR A 746 -5.70 -5.53 38.14
C THR A 746 -6.14 -4.61 37.00
N TYR A 747 -5.97 -5.05 35.75
CA TYR A 747 -6.26 -4.25 34.55
C TYR A 747 -7.56 -4.65 33.85
N LEU A 748 -8.15 -5.78 34.23
CA LEU A 748 -9.28 -6.40 33.52
C LEU A 748 -10.44 -5.44 33.27
N SER A 749 -10.82 -4.62 34.27
CA SER A 749 -11.93 -3.68 34.12
C SER A 749 -11.66 -2.59 33.06
N VAL A 750 -10.45 -2.03 33.08
CA VAL A 750 -10.04 -0.97 32.14
C VAL A 750 -9.90 -1.55 30.73
N VAL A 751 -9.25 -2.71 30.60
CA VAL A 751 -9.04 -3.37 29.31
C VAL A 751 -10.37 -3.83 28.71
N ALA A 752 -11.27 -4.43 29.49
CA ALA A 752 -12.58 -4.84 29.02
C ALA A 752 -13.38 -3.64 28.47
N GLN A 753 -13.35 -2.49 29.15
CA GLN A 753 -14.00 -1.27 28.67
C GLN A 753 -13.42 -0.80 27.32
N VAL A 754 -12.10 -0.88 27.15
CA VAL A 754 -11.44 -0.56 25.87
C VAL A 754 -11.87 -1.52 24.77
N LEU A 755 -11.91 -2.84 25.04
CA LEU A 755 -12.31 -3.85 24.08
C LEU A 755 -13.78 -3.68 23.65
N GLU A 756 -14.67 -3.38 24.59
CA GLU A 756 -16.08 -3.08 24.30
C GLU A 756 -16.21 -1.83 23.42
N GLN A 757 -15.50 -0.74 23.73
CA GLN A 757 -15.51 0.46 22.89
C GLN A 757 -14.96 0.18 21.48
N ALA A 758 -13.87 -0.59 21.39
CA ALA A 758 -13.28 -0.97 20.10
C ALA A 758 -14.24 -1.84 19.26
N SER A 759 -15.01 -2.72 19.89
CA SER A 759 -15.97 -3.60 19.20
C SER A 759 -17.11 -2.85 18.48
N THR A 760 -17.39 -1.60 18.87
CA THR A 760 -18.42 -0.76 18.23
C THR A 760 -17.96 -0.12 16.93
N VAL A 761 -16.66 -0.18 16.61
CA VAL A 761 -16.11 0.39 15.37
C VAL A 761 -16.48 -0.51 14.20
N THR A 762 -17.14 0.06 13.19
CA THR A 762 -17.56 -0.63 11.97
C THR A 762 -17.25 0.20 10.74
N ALA A 763 -16.91 -0.45 9.63
CA ALA A 763 -16.85 0.19 8.33
C ALA A 763 -18.28 0.44 7.82
N THR A 764 -18.52 1.59 7.20
CA THR A 764 -19.77 1.83 6.46
C THR A 764 -19.72 1.07 5.13
N PRO A 765 -20.86 0.59 4.58
CA PRO A 765 -20.88 -0.10 3.29
C PRO A 765 -20.30 0.72 2.12
N GLU A 766 -20.25 2.04 2.28
CA GLU A 766 -19.73 3.02 1.31
C GLU A 766 -18.35 3.57 1.72
N GLY A 767 -17.72 2.99 2.75
CA GLY A 767 -16.41 3.41 3.25
C GLY A 767 -15.26 2.92 2.34
N PRO A 768 -14.06 3.51 2.47
CA PRO A 768 -12.88 3.06 1.72
C PRO A 768 -12.48 1.63 2.13
N TYR A 769 -11.94 0.85 1.19
CA TYR A 769 -11.46 -0.52 1.45
C TYR A 769 -10.48 -0.61 2.63
N GLU A 770 -9.60 0.38 2.79
CA GLU A 770 -8.67 0.48 3.92
C GLU A 770 -9.38 0.46 5.29
N MET A 771 -10.60 0.98 5.39
CA MET A 771 -11.38 0.96 6.63
C MET A 771 -11.90 -0.45 6.94
N PHE A 772 -12.20 -1.26 5.92
CA PHE A 772 -12.57 -2.67 6.13
C PHE A 772 -11.37 -3.46 6.65
N ASP A 773 -10.20 -3.31 6.04
CA ASP A 773 -8.96 -3.95 6.50
C ASP A 773 -8.61 -3.55 7.93
N TYR A 774 -8.74 -2.25 8.23
CA TYR A 774 -8.56 -1.74 9.58
C TYR A 774 -9.53 -2.38 10.59
N VAL A 775 -10.81 -2.48 10.27
CA VAL A 775 -11.82 -3.08 11.16
C VAL A 775 -11.57 -4.58 11.34
N ILE A 776 -11.15 -5.29 10.30
CA ILE A 776 -10.76 -6.71 10.38
C ILE A 776 -9.57 -6.86 11.34
N SER A 777 -8.50 -6.09 11.16
CA SER A 777 -7.32 -6.10 12.03
C SER A 777 -7.68 -5.73 13.47
N LEU A 778 -8.53 -4.73 13.67
CA LEU A 778 -9.01 -4.34 15.00
C LEU A 778 -9.78 -5.47 15.69
N ARG A 779 -10.68 -6.15 14.98
CA ARG A 779 -11.44 -7.29 15.49
C ARG A 779 -10.53 -8.48 15.81
N GLU A 780 -9.49 -8.70 15.02
CA GLU A 780 -8.48 -9.73 15.29
C GLU A 780 -7.76 -9.44 16.60
N GLY A 781 -7.26 -8.22 16.78
CA GLY A 781 -6.65 -7.79 18.04
C GLY A 781 -7.59 -7.88 19.25
N ILE A 782 -8.90 -7.63 19.08
CA ILE A 782 -9.89 -7.83 20.15
C ILE A 782 -10.05 -9.31 20.51
N MET A 783 -10.09 -10.20 19.51
CA MET A 783 -10.21 -11.64 19.74
C MET A 783 -8.97 -12.22 20.41
N ASP A 784 -7.78 -11.81 19.99
CA ASP A 784 -6.52 -12.21 20.63
C ASP A 784 -6.43 -11.72 22.08
N ALA A 785 -6.87 -10.48 22.33
CA ALA A 785 -6.97 -9.93 23.69
C ALA A 785 -7.87 -10.81 24.57
N TRP A 786 -9.09 -11.12 24.09
CA TRP A 786 -10.01 -11.96 24.84
C TRP A 786 -9.48 -13.38 25.04
N GLY A 787 -8.86 -14.00 24.03
CA GLY A 787 -8.25 -15.32 24.16
C GLY A 787 -7.22 -15.38 25.29
N GLY A 788 -6.29 -14.41 25.30
CA GLY A 788 -5.29 -14.30 26.37
C GLY A 788 -5.91 -14.07 27.76
N ILE A 789 -6.91 -13.20 27.87
CA ILE A 789 -7.61 -12.90 29.13
C ILE A 789 -8.38 -14.12 29.64
N ILE A 790 -9.11 -14.82 28.78
CA ILE A 790 -9.87 -16.02 29.16
C ILE A 790 -8.91 -17.09 29.67
N GLY A 791 -7.81 -17.34 28.95
CA GLY A 791 -6.77 -18.27 29.35
C GLY A 791 -6.16 -17.91 30.72
N ALA A 792 -5.81 -16.65 30.93
CA ALA A 792 -5.24 -16.13 32.17
C ALA A 792 -6.17 -16.27 33.37
N MET A 793 -7.45 -15.91 33.22
CA MET A 793 -8.44 -15.99 34.29
C MET A 793 -8.80 -17.45 34.60
N LYS A 794 -8.83 -18.32 33.59
CA LYS A 794 -9.00 -19.77 33.79
C LYS A 794 -7.84 -20.37 34.57
N ALA A 795 -6.60 -20.13 34.13
CA ALA A 795 -5.40 -20.68 34.76
C ALA A 795 -5.26 -20.26 36.23
N SER A 796 -5.75 -19.07 36.58
CA SER A 796 -5.72 -18.53 37.94
C SER A 796 -6.98 -18.82 38.79
N GLY A 797 -7.97 -19.56 38.25
CA GLY A 797 -9.21 -19.88 38.97
C GLY A 797 -10.15 -18.68 39.20
N LYS A 798 -10.05 -17.63 38.37
CA LYS A 798 -10.76 -16.35 38.49
C LYS A 798 -11.84 -16.13 37.43
N THR A 799 -12.36 -17.20 36.80
CA THR A 799 -13.40 -17.12 35.76
C THR A 799 -14.69 -16.43 36.20
N GLN A 800 -14.95 -16.35 37.52
CA GLN A 800 -16.11 -15.61 38.06
C GLN A 800 -16.06 -14.11 37.74
N VAL A 801 -14.88 -13.48 37.74
CA VAL A 801 -14.73 -12.04 37.45
C VAL A 801 -14.97 -11.73 35.97
N LEU A 802 -14.68 -12.71 35.11
CA LEU A 802 -14.87 -12.64 33.66
C LEU A 802 -16.34 -12.77 33.24
N GLN A 803 -17.19 -13.41 34.06
CA GLN A 803 -18.58 -13.77 33.72
C GLN A 803 -19.40 -12.58 33.18
N GLN A 804 -19.18 -11.37 33.72
CA GLN A 804 -19.92 -10.17 33.31
C GLN A 804 -19.65 -9.73 31.87
N TYR A 805 -18.50 -10.10 31.29
CA TYR A 805 -18.09 -9.70 29.94
C TYR A 805 -18.45 -10.73 28.87
N VAL A 806 -18.80 -11.96 29.26
CA VAL A 806 -19.08 -13.07 28.33
C VAL A 806 -20.15 -12.71 27.30
N GLN A 807 -21.20 -11.98 27.71
CA GLN A 807 -22.25 -11.55 26.80
C GLN A 807 -21.72 -10.63 25.68
N ALA A 808 -20.85 -9.68 26.02
CA ALA A 808 -20.25 -8.77 25.04
C ALA A 808 -19.36 -9.52 24.04
N ILE A 809 -18.61 -10.53 24.51
CA ILE A 809 -17.77 -11.37 23.65
C ILE A 809 -18.64 -12.11 22.61
N PHE A 810 -19.74 -12.73 23.03
CA PHE A 810 -20.67 -13.40 22.10
C PHE A 810 -21.37 -12.43 21.13
N GLN A 811 -21.65 -11.20 21.55
CA GLN A 811 -22.22 -10.17 20.65
C GLN A 811 -21.25 -9.85 19.51
N LEU A 812 -19.96 -9.66 19.83
CA LEU A 812 -18.95 -9.41 18.81
C LEU A 812 -18.73 -10.63 17.89
N LEU A 813 -18.66 -11.84 18.46
CA LEU A 813 -18.58 -13.08 17.65
C LEU A 813 -19.78 -13.21 16.69
N SER A 814 -20.99 -12.89 17.14
CA SER A 814 -22.18 -12.89 16.30
C SER A 814 -22.13 -11.82 15.21
N GLN A 815 -21.58 -10.64 15.51
CA GLN A 815 -21.38 -9.58 14.52
C GLN A 815 -20.38 -10.00 13.44
N ILE A 816 -19.26 -10.61 13.85
CA ILE A 816 -18.25 -11.14 12.92
C ILE A 816 -18.86 -12.25 12.06
N ALA A 817 -19.65 -13.16 12.64
CA ALA A 817 -20.30 -14.23 11.88
C ALA A 817 -21.28 -13.73 10.81
N GLY A 818 -21.86 -12.54 10.99
CA GLY A 818 -22.78 -11.92 10.03
C GLY A 818 -22.09 -11.01 9.00
N ASP A 819 -20.79 -10.78 9.12
CA ASP A 819 -20.01 -9.93 8.21
C ASP A 819 -19.38 -10.77 7.10
N MET A 820 -19.41 -10.29 5.86
CA MET A 820 -18.73 -10.96 4.75
C MET A 820 -17.23 -10.64 4.70
N ASN A 821 -16.82 -9.48 5.22
CA ASN A 821 -15.44 -9.03 5.21
C ASN A 821 -14.69 -9.60 6.41
N ARG A 822 -13.96 -10.71 6.19
CA ARG A 822 -13.28 -11.48 7.25
C ARG A 822 -11.93 -12.00 6.74
N SER A 823 -10.92 -12.03 7.61
CA SER A 823 -9.64 -12.69 7.34
C SER A 823 -9.59 -14.10 7.93
N GLU A 824 -8.70 -14.96 7.39
CA GLU A 824 -8.42 -16.28 7.99
C GLU A 824 -7.99 -16.14 9.46
N SER A 825 -7.10 -15.19 9.75
CA SER A 825 -6.57 -14.99 11.10
C SER A 825 -7.65 -14.57 12.09
N LEU A 826 -8.56 -13.67 11.70
CA LEU A 826 -9.73 -13.31 12.51
C LEU A 826 -10.61 -14.54 12.80
N MET A 827 -10.87 -15.37 11.78
CA MET A 827 -11.68 -16.58 11.97
C MET A 827 -10.98 -17.59 12.88
N ARG A 828 -9.67 -17.75 12.76
CA ARG A 828 -8.87 -18.59 13.68
C ARG A 828 -8.96 -18.09 15.11
N ALA A 829 -8.81 -16.78 15.34
CA ALA A 829 -8.92 -16.16 16.67
C ALA A 829 -10.33 -16.34 17.25
N CYS A 830 -11.38 -16.15 16.46
CA CYS A 830 -12.77 -16.41 16.87
C CYS A 830 -12.99 -17.87 17.31
N MET A 831 -12.46 -18.84 16.56
CA MET A 831 -12.54 -20.26 16.92
C MET A 831 -11.79 -20.54 18.22
N GLY A 832 -10.62 -19.90 18.42
CA GLY A 832 -9.88 -19.89 19.68
C GLY A 832 -10.75 -19.46 20.85
N VAL A 833 -11.30 -18.25 20.79
CA VAL A 833 -12.16 -17.67 21.84
C VAL A 833 -13.40 -18.52 22.13
N ILE A 834 -14.07 -19.05 21.10
CA ILE A 834 -15.23 -19.96 21.26
C ILE A 834 -14.85 -21.18 22.08
N GLY A 835 -13.72 -21.83 21.76
CA GLY A 835 -13.27 -23.00 22.51
C GLY A 835 -12.76 -22.65 23.90
N ASP A 836 -12.08 -21.52 24.07
CA ASP A 836 -11.56 -21.05 25.36
C ASP A 836 -12.70 -20.73 26.33
N LEU A 837 -13.78 -20.10 25.86
CA LEU A 837 -14.99 -19.87 26.65
C LEU A 837 -15.66 -21.18 27.07
N ALA A 838 -15.77 -22.16 26.17
CA ALA A 838 -16.35 -23.45 26.50
C ALA A 838 -15.50 -24.22 27.54
N ASP A 839 -14.18 -24.09 27.47
CA ASP A 839 -13.24 -24.73 28.40
C ASP A 839 -13.12 -23.97 29.75
N ALA A 840 -13.33 -22.66 29.77
CA ALA A 840 -13.38 -21.85 31.00
C ALA A 840 -14.68 -22.04 31.80
N TYR A 841 -15.78 -22.43 31.14
CA TYR A 841 -17.10 -22.68 31.74
C TYR A 841 -17.64 -24.08 31.37
N PRO A 842 -17.06 -25.14 31.95
CA PRO A 842 -17.26 -26.51 31.48
C PRO A 842 -18.56 -27.18 31.93
N ASN A 843 -19.27 -26.64 32.94
CA ASN A 843 -20.45 -27.28 33.54
C ASN A 843 -21.77 -26.90 32.85
N GLY A 844 -21.69 -26.38 31.62
CA GLY A 844 -22.85 -26.00 30.83
C GLY A 844 -23.40 -24.60 31.16
N GLU A 845 -22.61 -23.74 31.80
CA GLU A 845 -23.03 -22.38 32.19
C GLU A 845 -23.38 -21.49 30.98
N LEU A 846 -22.81 -21.79 29.80
CA LEU A 846 -22.96 -21.03 28.55
C LEU A 846 -23.80 -21.76 27.48
N VAL A 847 -24.57 -22.80 27.84
CA VAL A 847 -25.25 -23.70 26.87
C VAL A 847 -26.19 -22.94 25.95
N ASP A 848 -26.90 -21.95 26.47
CA ASP A 848 -27.85 -21.16 25.69
C ASP A 848 -27.14 -20.31 24.63
N ALA A 849 -25.92 -19.82 24.91
CA ALA A 849 -25.12 -19.08 23.95
C ALA A 849 -24.57 -20.01 22.84
N PHE A 850 -24.01 -21.16 23.22
CA PHE A 850 -23.43 -22.12 22.27
C PHE A 850 -24.47 -22.88 21.43
N ARG A 851 -25.74 -22.93 21.85
CA ARG A 851 -26.83 -23.54 21.07
C ARG A 851 -27.31 -22.66 19.92
N GLN A 852 -26.92 -21.38 19.87
CA GLN A 852 -27.34 -20.47 18.80
C GLN A 852 -26.85 -20.97 17.43
N GLU A 853 -27.72 -20.87 16.41
CA GLU A 853 -27.49 -21.46 15.09
C GLU A 853 -26.24 -20.88 14.40
N TRP A 854 -26.04 -19.56 14.51
CA TRP A 854 -24.91 -18.87 13.89
C TRP A 854 -23.55 -19.41 14.38
N VAL A 855 -23.44 -19.84 15.65
CA VAL A 855 -22.21 -20.44 16.20
C VAL A 855 -21.87 -21.72 15.44
N THR A 856 -22.87 -22.56 15.21
CA THR A 856 -22.69 -23.83 14.49
C THR A 856 -22.36 -23.58 13.02
N VAL A 857 -22.99 -22.58 12.39
CA VAL A 857 -22.72 -22.18 11.00
C VAL A 857 -21.29 -21.67 10.87
N MET A 858 -20.87 -20.73 11.72
CA MET A 858 -19.53 -20.15 11.72
C MET A 858 -18.44 -21.22 11.88
N ILE A 859 -18.58 -22.11 12.87
CA ILE A 859 -17.61 -23.22 13.08
C ILE A 859 -17.58 -24.15 11.86
N LYS A 860 -18.73 -24.44 11.25
CA LYS A 860 -18.81 -25.32 10.09
C LYS A 860 -18.07 -24.68 8.91
N GLU A 861 -18.37 -23.42 8.62
CA GLU A 861 -17.77 -22.63 7.54
C GLU A 861 -16.24 -22.61 7.65
N THR A 862 -15.69 -22.20 8.81
CA THR A 862 -14.23 -22.15 9.03
C THR A 862 -13.57 -23.52 8.86
N LYS A 863 -14.26 -24.59 9.30
CA LYS A 863 -13.71 -25.95 9.24
C LYS A 863 -13.81 -26.58 7.84
N THR A 864 -14.69 -26.08 6.96
CA THR A 864 -14.88 -26.63 5.61
C THR A 864 -14.22 -25.80 4.52
N ASN A 865 -13.79 -24.58 4.82
CA ASN A 865 -13.02 -23.76 3.90
C ASN A 865 -11.69 -24.46 3.58
N ARG A 866 -11.43 -24.70 2.28
CA ARG A 866 -10.24 -25.42 1.80
C ARG A 866 -9.03 -24.52 1.64
N ASP A 867 -9.23 -23.22 1.59
CA ASP A 867 -8.19 -22.22 1.39
C ASP A 867 -7.50 -21.86 2.71
N PHE A 868 -8.11 -22.22 3.84
CA PHE A 868 -7.53 -21.99 5.17
C PHE A 868 -6.41 -22.98 5.50
N GLN A 869 -5.40 -22.47 6.20
CA GLN A 869 -4.26 -23.25 6.66
C GLN A 869 -4.70 -24.38 7.62
N PRO A 870 -3.95 -25.50 7.68
CA PRO A 870 -4.26 -26.62 8.56
C PRO A 870 -4.48 -26.21 10.02
N ARG A 871 -3.69 -25.26 10.52
CA ARG A 871 -3.81 -24.71 11.89
C ARG A 871 -5.19 -24.12 12.15
N THR A 872 -5.75 -23.36 11.22
CA THR A 872 -7.07 -22.73 11.35
C THR A 872 -8.18 -23.78 11.38
N ILE A 873 -8.08 -24.79 10.50
CA ILE A 873 -9.03 -25.92 10.45
C ILE A 873 -8.97 -26.73 11.75
N GLU A 874 -7.77 -26.96 12.30
CA GLU A 874 -7.58 -27.65 13.58
C GLU A 874 -8.19 -26.88 14.75
N THR A 875 -7.98 -25.57 14.84
CA THR A 875 -8.63 -24.72 15.85
C THR A 875 -10.16 -24.80 15.74
N ALA A 876 -10.71 -24.76 14.52
CA ALA A 876 -12.15 -24.91 14.30
C ALA A 876 -12.68 -26.30 14.71
N ARG A 877 -11.92 -27.37 14.46
CA ARG A 877 -12.26 -28.73 14.92
C ARG A 877 -12.25 -28.81 16.45
N TRP A 878 -11.27 -28.20 17.09
CA TRP A 878 -11.18 -28.14 18.55
C TRP A 878 -12.35 -27.35 19.15
N ALA A 879 -12.66 -26.16 18.62
CA ALA A 879 -13.79 -25.34 19.05
C ALA A 879 -15.11 -26.13 18.96
N ARG A 880 -15.33 -26.84 17.86
CA ARG A 880 -16.50 -27.72 17.67
C ARG A 880 -16.61 -28.79 18.76
N GLU A 881 -15.50 -29.40 19.13
CA GLU A 881 -15.46 -30.45 20.15
C GLU A 881 -15.78 -29.88 21.54
N GLN A 882 -15.27 -28.70 21.86
CA GLN A 882 -15.60 -28.02 23.11
C GLN A 882 -17.09 -27.65 23.18
N VAL A 883 -17.65 -27.08 22.11
CA VAL A 883 -19.08 -26.79 22.02
C VAL A 883 -19.93 -28.05 22.22
N LYS A 884 -19.55 -29.18 21.62
CA LYS A 884 -20.25 -30.46 21.82
C LYS A 884 -20.22 -30.94 23.27
N ARG A 885 -19.07 -30.86 23.93
CA ARG A 885 -18.94 -31.24 25.34
C ARG A 885 -19.84 -30.40 26.23
N GLN A 886 -19.88 -29.11 25.93
CA GLN A 886 -20.66 -28.12 26.65
C GLN A 886 -22.18 -28.37 26.49
N LEU A 887 -22.63 -28.70 25.27
CA LEU A 887 -24.02 -29.12 25.00
C LEU A 887 -24.37 -30.51 25.58
N GLY A 888 -23.39 -31.42 25.66
CA GLY A 888 -23.55 -32.77 26.22
C GLY A 888 -23.58 -32.80 27.75
N GLY A 889 -22.80 -31.94 28.41
CA GLY A 889 -22.72 -31.83 29.88
C GLY A 889 -24.07 -31.48 30.52
N ALA A 890 -24.92 -30.71 29.83
CA ALA A 890 -26.28 -30.38 30.25
C ALA A 890 -27.19 -31.61 30.45
N GLN A 891 -26.97 -32.71 29.70
CA GLN A 891 -27.75 -33.94 29.85
C GLN A 891 -27.42 -34.72 31.14
N THR A 892 -26.20 -34.57 31.66
CA THR A 892 -25.74 -35.21 32.90
C THR A 892 -26.13 -34.45 34.15
N VAL A 893 -26.14 -33.11 34.13
CA VAL A 893 -26.53 -32.27 35.29
C VAL A 893 -28.05 -32.30 35.52
N MET A 894 -28.86 -32.37 34.45
CA MET A 894 -30.32 -32.58 34.57
C MET A 894 -30.71 -34.00 35.03
N ALA A 895 -29.78 -34.96 35.04
CA ALA A 895 -30.02 -36.31 35.56
C ALA A 895 -29.62 -36.46 37.04
N GLN A 896 -28.98 -35.44 37.64
CA GLN A 896 -28.55 -35.42 39.04
C GLN A 896 -29.20 -34.30 39.88
N THR A 897 -30.10 -33.52 39.28
CA THR A 897 -31.06 -32.63 39.95
C THR A 897 -32.45 -33.23 39.87
#